data_AF-A0A8J2Q2Q7-F1
#
_entry.id   AF-A0A8J2Q2Q7-F1
#
_cell.length_a   1.000
_cell.length_b   1.000
_cell.length_c   1.000
_cell.angle_alpha   90.00
_cell.angle_beta   90.00
_cell.angle_gamma   90.00
#
_symmetry.space_group_name_H-M   'P 1'
#
loop_
_entity.id
_entity.type
_entity.pdbx_description
1 polymer ?
#
loop_
_entity_poly.entity_id
_entity_poly.type
_entity_poly.pdbx_seq_one_letter_code
_entity_poly.pdbx_strand_id
1 'polypeptide(L)'
;MNIAEYLSSSHPDDLRYRLSIAYAVRSLEQQQNQLLTNVPEGQFSVPWRSDEEFVRRFLMLGNSEGIYFARQNEFTCTLEPGLCRIIQSGKGLMVLQKILEMSITNLATNIEPLLIALALCARYKVHDTQSKKKLPWDTTEEQEKLLPDAICRDIRPVMEKTYQACLQKSALFAVHKVCITPTDLFKFISYCKVVSRESGLKKDSNGWGRALRATVIKWYYNHTPKRLAVIVTKYRHRVSYSHRDLFCLSHIHPKQSLPPEHGYWQYQKEYEDIFRHVTGGYRGGEKEEKERKRRKELSPKRKSKRGRSDPEETERVRQILEELNLKRAEERTASAGVEGTANPVMDATTYIQAFDRLQSLTPENIDDAVMLILQYGFEQEHVPQELLISKEVWGALLRRMSLSTILKNMGKMSGIDLFEEGVSVDDPVSLVVRTLADVEKLWEEGINPLTILIAKTNYEHGHEMKRNRIWQPINMIQTALDKAFYNCMNAVGMTNRRYLIAVDISDSMDSFMQGTTVACSQIAAALSMAFICNENDVITLGFADFLMPLEWNRNMGLGQYLAAAKMVKYGKTDCARPMVWAIEQGIYVDVFIVLTDSDISIKSMKPSDAIQLYRQRMGMPDAKLIIIGITDKEGSLADPTDPNMLVICGINSSILQVIHDFVLHV
;
A
#
# COMPACT_ATOMS: atom_id res chain seq x y z
N MET A 1 11.23 -5.01 17.90
CA MET A 1 10.46 -6.05 17.19
C MET A 1 11.39 -7.21 16.83
N ASN A 2 11.08 -8.46 17.20
CA ASN A 2 11.86 -9.62 16.75
C ASN A 2 11.43 -10.01 15.32
N ILE A 3 12.20 -9.61 14.32
CA ILE A 3 11.89 -9.81 12.90
C ILE A 3 11.80 -11.29 12.56
N ALA A 4 12.72 -12.10 13.10
CA ALA A 4 12.77 -13.52 12.79
C ALA A 4 11.49 -14.23 13.24
N GLU A 5 10.98 -13.87 14.41
CA GLU A 5 9.71 -14.38 14.95
C GLU A 5 8.51 -13.87 14.15
N TYR A 6 8.48 -12.57 13.84
CA TYR A 6 7.40 -11.96 13.06
C TYR A 6 7.28 -12.56 11.65
N LEU A 7 8.40 -12.71 10.93
CA LEU A 7 8.41 -13.36 9.62
C LEU A 7 8.05 -14.85 9.71
N SER A 8 8.49 -15.52 10.79
CA SER A 8 8.15 -16.94 11.02
C SER A 8 6.67 -17.18 11.30
N SER A 9 5.96 -16.17 11.85
CA SER A 9 4.52 -16.29 12.15
C SER A 9 3.64 -16.57 10.92
N SER A 10 4.09 -16.19 9.72
CA SER A 10 3.37 -16.45 8.47
C SER A 10 3.41 -17.92 8.02
N HIS A 11 4.24 -18.76 8.66
CA HIS A 11 4.41 -20.16 8.29
C HIS A 11 4.55 -21.06 9.54
N PRO A 12 3.47 -21.26 10.31
CA PRO A 12 3.52 -22.09 11.51
C PRO A 12 3.92 -23.54 11.21
N ASP A 13 3.54 -24.05 10.03
CA ASP A 13 3.59 -25.48 9.67
C ASP A 13 4.92 -25.92 9.03
N ASP A 14 5.87 -25.00 8.76
CA ASP A 14 7.11 -25.31 8.06
C ASP A 14 8.36 -24.94 8.88
N LEU A 15 8.78 -25.88 9.73
CA LEU A 15 9.93 -25.71 10.61
C LEU A 15 11.24 -25.40 9.85
N ARG A 16 11.45 -26.02 8.68
CA ARG A 16 12.67 -25.79 7.88
C ARG A 16 12.72 -24.36 7.36
N TYR A 17 11.56 -23.83 6.97
CA TYR A 17 11.46 -22.45 6.51
C TYR A 17 11.69 -21.45 7.64
N ARG A 18 11.15 -21.71 8.84
CA ARG A 18 11.38 -20.89 10.04
C ARG A 18 12.85 -20.86 10.45
N LEU A 19 13.53 -22.01 10.43
CA LEU A 19 14.97 -22.08 10.69
C LEU A 19 15.77 -21.30 9.64
N SER A 20 15.35 -21.34 8.37
CA SER A 20 15.98 -20.55 7.31
C SER A 20 15.78 -19.03 7.50
N ILE A 21 14.62 -18.60 8.00
CA ILE A 21 14.35 -17.19 8.35
C ILE A 21 15.30 -16.77 9.47
N ALA A 22 15.33 -17.53 10.57
CA ALA A 22 16.15 -17.22 11.73
C ALA A 22 17.64 -17.14 11.39
N TYR A 23 18.15 -18.06 10.56
CA TYR A 23 19.53 -18.01 10.08
C TYR A 23 19.81 -16.73 9.26
N ALA A 24 18.95 -16.41 8.30
CA ALA A 24 19.15 -15.25 7.44
C ALA A 24 19.14 -13.93 8.23
N VAL A 25 18.21 -13.76 9.16
CA VAL A 25 18.13 -12.56 10.02
C VAL A 25 19.36 -12.45 10.92
N ARG A 26 19.75 -13.54 11.60
CA ARG A 26 20.94 -13.54 12.48
C ARG A 26 22.22 -13.20 11.73
N SER A 27 22.41 -13.73 10.52
CA SER A 27 23.58 -13.39 9.69
C SER A 27 23.62 -11.91 9.31
N LEU A 28 22.46 -11.31 9.02
CA LEU A 28 22.37 -9.88 8.71
C LEU A 28 22.62 -9.01 9.96
N GLU A 29 22.08 -9.39 11.12
CA GLU A 29 22.31 -8.69 12.40
C GLU A 29 23.79 -8.70 12.77
N GLN A 30 24.48 -9.83 12.60
CA GLN A 30 25.93 -9.94 12.85
C GLN A 30 26.74 -9.00 11.95
N GLN A 31 26.42 -8.92 10.66
CA GLN A 31 27.11 -8.02 9.73
C GLN A 31 26.82 -6.55 10.02
N GLN A 32 25.58 -6.19 10.33
CA GLN A 32 25.23 -4.81 10.69
C GLN A 32 25.95 -4.37 11.98
N ASN A 33 26.06 -5.24 12.98
CA ASN A 33 26.78 -4.96 14.22
C ASN A 33 28.29 -4.82 14.00
N GLN A 34 28.89 -5.57 13.07
CA GLN A 34 30.32 -5.43 12.70
C GLN A 34 30.61 -4.10 11.97
N LEU A 35 29.65 -3.59 11.20
CA LEU A 35 29.78 -2.30 10.51
C LEU A 35 29.68 -1.11 11.48
N LEU A 36 28.90 -1.24 12.56
CA LEU A 36 28.79 -0.22 13.61
C LEU A 36 30.10 -0.06 14.42
N THR A 37 30.97 -1.07 14.43
CA THR A 37 32.25 -1.03 15.17
C THR A 37 33.43 -0.43 14.38
N ASN A 38 33.29 -0.24 13.06
CA ASN A 38 34.36 0.24 12.19
C ASN A 38 33.88 1.47 11.39
N VAL A 39 34.03 2.67 11.95
CA VAL A 39 33.79 3.92 11.20
C VAL A 39 35.03 4.81 11.27
N PRO A 40 35.80 4.93 10.17
CA PRO A 40 36.57 6.13 9.91
C PRO A 40 35.62 7.21 9.38
N GLU A 41 35.52 8.32 10.08
CA GLU A 41 34.85 9.53 9.58
C GLU A 41 35.64 10.07 8.38
N GLY A 42 35.04 10.09 7.19
CA GLY A 42 35.75 10.57 6.00
C GLY A 42 34.91 10.65 4.72
N GLN A 43 34.39 11.86 4.47
CA GLN A 43 34.14 12.48 3.16
C GLN A 43 33.15 11.82 2.19
N PHE A 44 31.86 12.06 2.39
CA PHE A 44 30.91 12.47 1.34
C PHE A 44 29.81 13.29 2.01
N SER A 45 29.47 14.48 1.49
CA SER A 45 28.43 15.33 2.08
C SER A 45 27.08 14.61 2.03
N VAL A 46 26.59 14.17 3.18
CA VAL A 46 25.25 13.56 3.28
C VAL A 46 24.25 14.69 3.48
N PRO A 47 23.18 14.80 2.66
CA PRO A 47 22.12 15.80 2.87
C PRO A 47 21.24 15.53 4.10
N TRP A 48 21.32 14.34 4.70
CA TRP A 48 20.40 13.82 5.71
C TRP A 48 21.11 13.59 7.05
N ARG A 49 20.41 13.80 8.19
CA ARG A 49 20.98 13.57 9.54
C ARG A 49 21.22 12.07 9.82
N SER A 50 20.41 11.17 9.24
CA SER A 50 20.60 9.71 9.32
C SER A 50 20.08 8.95 8.08
N ASP A 51 20.71 7.81 7.74
CA ASP A 51 20.20 6.86 6.73
C ASP A 51 18.81 6.32 7.11
N GLU A 52 18.47 6.26 8.41
CA GLU A 52 17.17 5.79 8.88
C GLU A 52 16.05 6.80 8.57
N GLU A 53 16.29 8.09 8.80
CA GLU A 53 15.36 9.16 8.47
C GLU A 53 15.08 9.21 6.97
N PHE A 54 16.13 9.02 6.17
CA PHE A 54 16.02 8.93 4.72
C PHE A 54 15.07 7.80 4.30
N VAL A 55 15.28 6.58 4.82
CA VAL A 55 14.43 5.42 4.50
C VAL A 55 13.01 5.67 4.97
N ARG A 56 12.81 6.21 6.16
CA ARG A 56 11.47 6.54 6.68
C ARG A 56 10.75 7.52 5.76
N ARG A 57 11.42 8.61 5.35
CA ARG A 57 10.86 9.63 4.46
C ARG A 57 10.53 9.05 3.09
N PHE A 58 11.41 8.24 2.51
CA PHE A 58 11.13 7.54 1.25
C PHE A 58 9.90 6.63 1.37
N LEU A 59 9.80 5.85 2.45
CA LEU A 59 8.67 4.94 2.65
C LEU A 59 7.34 5.68 2.89
N MET A 60 7.37 6.90 3.44
CA MET A 60 6.17 7.73 3.64
C MET A 60 5.75 8.47 2.35
N LEU A 61 6.71 9.06 1.62
CA LEU A 61 6.43 9.98 0.52
C LEU A 61 6.56 9.33 -0.87
N GLY A 62 7.38 8.28 -0.98
CA GLY A 62 7.75 7.63 -2.23
C GLY A 62 8.92 8.27 -2.98
N ASN A 63 9.47 9.38 -2.48
CA ASN A 63 10.67 10.00 -3.05
C ASN A 63 11.59 10.58 -1.96
N SER A 64 12.78 10.99 -2.40
CA SER A 64 13.79 11.65 -1.58
C SER A 64 13.70 13.17 -1.61
N GLU A 65 12.86 13.75 -2.47
CA GLU A 65 12.79 15.20 -2.68
C GLU A 65 11.90 15.92 -1.65
N GLY A 66 11.14 15.18 -0.83
CA GLY A 66 10.22 15.78 0.13
C GLY A 66 8.89 16.20 -0.47
N ILE A 67 8.53 15.63 -1.62
CA ILE A 67 7.32 15.97 -2.34
C ILE A 67 6.35 14.80 -2.23
N TYR A 68 5.20 14.98 -1.60
CA TYR A 68 4.12 14.00 -1.64
C TYR A 68 3.22 14.29 -2.84
N PHE A 69 3.16 13.38 -3.79
CA PHE A 69 2.24 13.48 -4.91
C PHE A 69 0.95 12.72 -4.58
N ALA A 70 -0.18 13.43 -4.50
CA ALA A 70 -1.46 12.82 -4.19
C ALA A 70 -2.02 11.99 -5.35
N ARG A 71 -1.71 12.39 -6.59
CA ARG A 71 -1.88 11.59 -7.81
C ARG A 71 -0.51 11.25 -8.39
N GLN A 72 0.13 10.20 -7.88
CA GLN A 72 1.36 9.69 -8.49
C GLN A 72 1.04 9.07 -9.84
N ASN A 73 1.58 9.66 -10.91
CA ASN A 73 1.85 8.90 -12.13
C ASN A 73 2.91 7.85 -11.76
N GLU A 74 2.75 6.63 -12.27
CA GLU A 74 3.57 5.43 -11.98
C GLU A 74 5.00 5.78 -11.59
N PHE A 75 5.50 5.30 -10.43
CA PHE A 75 6.89 5.51 -10.00
C PHE A 75 7.86 5.13 -11.14
N THR A 76 8.37 6.14 -11.84
CA THR A 76 9.15 5.98 -13.08
C THR A 76 10.58 5.56 -12.78
N CYS A 77 11.11 5.87 -11.60
CA CYS A 77 12.45 5.48 -11.16
C CYS A 77 12.38 4.43 -10.05
N THR A 78 12.60 3.15 -10.39
CA THR A 78 12.63 2.07 -9.39
C THR A 78 13.97 1.96 -8.65
N LEU A 79 15.04 2.53 -9.20
CA LEU A 79 16.36 2.58 -8.58
C LEU A 79 16.58 3.93 -7.91
N GLU A 80 16.10 4.07 -6.67
CA GLU A 80 16.43 5.24 -5.87
C GLU A 80 17.91 5.15 -5.40
N PRO A 81 18.78 6.13 -5.74
CA PRO A 81 20.22 6.05 -5.47
C PRO A 81 20.58 5.96 -3.98
N GLY A 82 19.84 6.63 -3.10
CA GLY A 82 20.06 6.59 -1.65
C GLY A 82 19.83 5.21 -1.05
N LEU A 83 18.73 4.53 -1.40
CA LEU A 83 18.43 3.16 -1.03
C LEU A 83 19.47 2.20 -1.59
N CYS A 84 19.89 2.40 -2.84
CA CYS A 84 20.96 1.61 -3.43
C CYS A 84 22.27 1.72 -2.63
N ARG A 85 22.63 2.94 -2.20
CA ARG A 85 23.80 3.20 -1.35
C ARG A 85 23.69 2.50 0.01
N ILE A 86 22.53 2.61 0.68
CA ILE A 86 22.27 2.00 2.00
C ILE A 86 22.32 0.47 1.91
N ILE A 87 21.76 -0.09 0.85
CA ILE A 87 21.82 -1.53 0.61
C ILE A 87 23.28 -1.97 0.38
N GLN A 88 24.05 -1.24 -0.44
CA GLN A 88 25.48 -1.47 -0.71
C GLN A 88 26.37 -1.36 0.54
N SER A 89 26.05 -0.45 1.46
CA SER A 89 26.82 -0.27 2.69
C SER A 89 26.58 -1.36 3.75
N GLY A 90 25.74 -2.37 3.46
CA GLY A 90 25.45 -3.47 4.37
C GLY A 90 24.28 -3.21 5.34
N LYS A 91 23.61 -2.05 5.22
CA LYS A 91 22.49 -1.65 6.10
C LYS A 91 21.11 -2.09 5.58
N GLY A 92 21.04 -3.11 4.72
CA GLY A 92 19.78 -3.57 4.11
C GLY A 92 18.78 -4.17 5.11
N LEU A 93 19.25 -4.68 6.27
CA LEU A 93 18.36 -5.16 7.33
C LEU A 93 17.59 -4.01 7.98
N MET A 94 18.21 -2.84 8.17
CA MET A 94 17.54 -1.62 8.66
C MET A 94 16.39 -1.21 7.73
N VAL A 95 16.60 -1.30 6.41
CA VAL A 95 15.55 -1.02 5.42
C VAL A 95 14.38 -2.00 5.59
N LEU A 96 14.65 -3.29 5.72
CA LEU A 96 13.62 -4.32 5.95
C LEU A 96 12.88 -4.13 7.29
N GLN A 97 13.59 -3.76 8.35
CA GLN A 97 12.99 -3.43 9.64
C GLN A 97 11.97 -2.32 9.51
N LYS A 98 12.35 -1.23 8.84
CA LYS A 98 11.47 -0.07 8.66
C LYS A 98 10.26 -0.38 7.78
N ILE A 99 10.44 -1.16 6.71
CA ILE A 99 9.32 -1.63 5.87
C ILE A 99 8.31 -2.42 6.71
N LEU A 100 8.79 -3.36 7.55
CA LEU A 100 7.91 -4.18 8.39
C LEU A 100 7.23 -3.37 9.50
N GLU A 101 7.94 -2.45 10.13
CA GLU A 101 7.39 -1.53 11.12
C GLU A 101 6.26 -0.70 10.53
N MET A 102 6.49 -0.07 9.36
CA MET A 102 5.47 0.74 8.68
C MET A 102 4.29 -0.08 8.17
N SER A 103 4.53 -1.33 7.77
CA SER A 103 3.47 -2.26 7.39
C SER A 103 2.58 -2.68 8.57
N ILE A 104 3.11 -2.76 9.80
CA ILE A 104 2.34 -3.12 11.01
C ILE A 104 1.58 -1.92 11.56
N THR A 105 2.26 -0.79 11.64
CA THR A 105 1.72 0.46 12.21
C THR A 105 0.74 1.16 11.29
N ASN A 106 0.58 0.67 10.05
CA ASN A 106 -0.27 1.26 9.00
C ASN A 106 0.04 2.74 8.73
N LEU A 107 1.28 3.18 9.04
CA LEU A 107 1.80 4.53 8.80
C LEU A 107 2.08 4.78 7.31
N ALA A 108 2.18 3.72 6.51
CA ALA A 108 2.37 3.84 5.07
C ALA A 108 1.04 4.18 4.38
N THR A 109 0.86 5.43 3.98
CA THR A 109 -0.34 5.89 3.27
C THR A 109 -0.46 5.35 1.85
N ASN A 110 0.67 5.06 1.21
CA ASN A 110 0.76 4.32 -0.05
C ASN A 110 1.66 3.09 0.15
N ILE A 111 1.21 1.93 -0.34
CA ILE A 111 1.97 0.69 -0.27
C ILE A 111 3.11 0.64 -1.32
N GLU A 112 3.01 1.41 -2.40
CA GLU A 112 3.98 1.36 -3.52
C GLU A 112 5.44 1.64 -3.12
N PRO A 113 5.76 2.68 -2.32
CA PRO A 113 7.12 2.90 -1.83
C PRO A 113 7.68 1.71 -1.05
N LEU A 114 6.83 1.05 -0.23
CA LEU A 114 7.20 -0.15 0.51
C LEU A 114 7.50 -1.29 -0.46
N LEU A 115 6.71 -1.46 -1.53
CA LEU A 115 6.93 -2.49 -2.54
C LEU A 115 8.20 -2.24 -3.36
N ILE A 116 8.53 -0.99 -3.67
CA ILE A 116 9.76 -0.62 -4.39
C ILE A 116 10.98 -0.90 -3.50
N ALA A 117 10.98 -0.44 -2.25
CA ALA A 117 12.06 -0.69 -1.31
C ALA A 117 12.23 -2.21 -1.05
N LEU A 118 11.13 -2.95 -0.92
CA LEU A 118 11.14 -4.41 -0.80
C LEU A 118 11.71 -5.10 -2.05
N ALA A 119 11.34 -4.63 -3.25
CA ALA A 119 11.86 -5.16 -4.51
C ALA A 119 13.36 -4.91 -4.66
N LEU A 120 13.86 -3.74 -4.23
CA LEU A 120 15.28 -3.43 -4.15
C LEU A 120 16.00 -4.40 -3.20
N CYS A 121 15.53 -4.58 -1.97
CA CYS A 121 16.10 -5.55 -1.04
C CYS A 121 16.08 -6.99 -1.59
N ALA A 122 15.09 -7.36 -2.39
CA ALA A 122 14.94 -8.71 -2.96
C ALA A 122 15.80 -8.97 -4.21
N ARG A 123 16.08 -7.95 -5.03
CA ARG A 123 16.63 -8.14 -6.40
C ARG A 123 17.84 -7.29 -6.75
N TYR A 124 18.25 -6.34 -5.91
CA TYR A 124 19.37 -5.46 -6.21
C TYR A 124 20.68 -6.24 -6.46
N LYS A 125 21.22 -6.11 -7.68
CA LYS A 125 22.46 -6.78 -8.16
C LYS A 125 22.52 -8.30 -7.96
N VAL A 126 21.38 -8.99 -7.84
CA VAL A 126 21.38 -10.42 -7.49
C VAL A 126 21.88 -11.30 -8.65
N HIS A 127 22.75 -12.26 -8.33
CA HIS A 127 23.17 -13.30 -9.25
C HIS A 127 22.03 -14.29 -9.52
N ASP A 128 21.46 -14.28 -10.73
CA ASP A 128 20.51 -15.31 -11.13
C ASP A 128 21.25 -16.65 -11.33
N THR A 129 21.03 -17.59 -10.41
CA THR A 129 21.64 -18.94 -10.36
C THR A 129 21.25 -19.88 -11.51
N GLN A 130 20.59 -19.38 -12.56
CA GLN A 130 20.16 -20.19 -13.70
C GLN A 130 21.20 -20.28 -14.83
N SER A 131 22.29 -19.51 -14.82
CA SER A 131 23.36 -19.73 -15.80
C SER A 131 24.42 -20.71 -15.25
N LYS A 132 24.24 -21.99 -15.54
CA LYS A 132 25.40 -22.80 -15.98
C LYS A 132 25.67 -22.50 -17.46
N LYS A 133 25.83 -21.22 -17.81
CA LYS A 133 26.52 -20.84 -19.05
C LYS A 133 27.92 -20.43 -18.62
N LYS A 134 28.91 -21.01 -19.30
CA LYS A 134 30.35 -20.74 -19.15
C LYS A 134 30.59 -19.25 -18.95
N LEU A 135 31.40 -18.92 -17.94
CA LEU A 135 31.76 -17.54 -17.64
C LEU A 135 32.79 -17.07 -18.69
N PRO A 136 32.94 -15.76 -18.95
CA PRO A 136 33.86 -15.23 -19.98
C PRO A 136 35.37 -15.55 -19.79
N TRP A 137 35.76 -16.22 -18.70
CA TRP A 137 37.10 -16.77 -18.51
C TRP A 137 37.22 -18.25 -18.94
N ASP A 138 36.12 -18.88 -19.36
CA ASP A 138 36.08 -20.23 -19.93
C ASP A 138 36.15 -20.24 -21.48
N THR A 139 36.35 -19.08 -22.11
CA THR A 139 36.60 -18.92 -23.56
C THR A 139 38.09 -18.72 -23.82
N THR A 140 38.65 -19.46 -24.78
CA THR A 140 40.09 -19.48 -25.13
C THR A 140 40.51 -18.33 -26.07
N GLU A 141 39.63 -17.39 -26.36
CA GLU A 141 39.90 -16.27 -27.28
C GLU A 141 40.28 -15.01 -26.49
N GLU A 142 41.52 -14.56 -26.64
CA GLU A 142 42.10 -13.46 -25.84
C GLU A 142 41.51 -12.07 -26.12
N GLN A 143 40.69 -11.93 -27.16
CA GLN A 143 40.19 -10.63 -27.62
C GLN A 143 39.00 -10.07 -26.80
N GLU A 144 38.36 -10.86 -25.93
CA GLU A 144 37.28 -10.39 -25.04
C GLU A 144 37.75 -9.90 -23.66
N LYS A 145 39.05 -9.89 -23.38
CA LYS A 145 39.64 -9.33 -22.13
C LYS A 145 39.75 -7.78 -22.18
N LEU A 146 38.76 -7.10 -22.75
CA LEU A 146 38.73 -5.65 -22.88
C LEU A 146 37.95 -5.03 -21.71
N LEU A 147 38.54 -5.10 -20.52
CA LEU A 147 38.40 -4.11 -19.45
C LEU A 147 39.50 -4.41 -18.42
N PRO A 148 40.49 -3.51 -18.21
CA PRO A 148 41.61 -3.78 -17.31
C PRO A 148 41.14 -4.01 -15.87
N ASP A 149 41.46 -5.19 -15.33
CA ASP A 149 41.32 -5.60 -13.93
C ASP A 149 42.03 -4.67 -12.91
N ALA A 150 42.67 -3.59 -13.36
CA ALA A 150 43.42 -2.65 -12.55
C ALA A 150 42.57 -1.49 -11.97
N ILE A 151 41.44 -1.11 -12.58
CA ILE A 151 40.58 -0.01 -12.08
C ILE A 151 39.55 -0.52 -11.06
N CYS A 152 39.34 -1.84 -10.97
CA CYS A 152 38.35 -2.46 -10.09
C CYS A 152 38.89 -2.90 -8.72
N ARG A 153 40.14 -2.55 -8.35
CA ARG A 153 40.74 -2.94 -7.05
C ARG A 153 40.52 -1.94 -5.92
N ASP A 154 40.25 -0.68 -6.22
CA ASP A 154 40.45 0.38 -5.21
C ASP A 154 39.20 0.99 -4.56
N ILE A 155 37.98 0.54 -4.87
CA ILE A 155 36.82 0.86 -4.03
C ILE A 155 35.87 -0.32 -3.99
N ARG A 156 36.02 -1.18 -2.99
CA ARG A 156 34.98 -2.12 -2.56
C ARG A 156 35.14 -2.39 -1.06
N PRO A 157 34.02 -2.67 -0.37
CA PRO A 157 33.77 -4.07 -0.13
C PRO A 157 32.78 -4.57 -1.17
N VAL A 158 33.18 -5.64 -1.86
CA VAL A 158 32.25 -6.45 -2.64
C VAL A 158 31.13 -6.79 -1.68
N MET A 159 29.87 -6.52 -2.02
CA MET A 159 28.76 -7.10 -1.27
C MET A 159 29.04 -8.57 -1.03
N GLU A 160 29.15 -8.97 0.23
CA GLU A 160 29.44 -10.36 0.55
C GLU A 160 28.31 -11.23 -0.02
N LYS A 161 28.66 -12.27 -0.78
CA LYS A 161 27.66 -13.13 -1.45
C LYS A 161 26.66 -13.73 -0.45
N THR A 162 27.10 -13.91 0.80
CA THR A 162 26.32 -14.33 1.96
C THR A 162 25.31 -13.26 2.38
N TYR A 163 25.72 -12.00 2.54
CA TYR A 163 24.87 -10.84 2.84
C TYR A 163 23.74 -10.73 1.82
N GLN A 164 24.09 -10.70 0.54
CA GLN A 164 23.11 -10.53 -0.53
C GLN A 164 22.10 -11.70 -0.58
N ALA A 165 22.56 -12.93 -0.35
CA ALA A 165 21.68 -14.10 -0.29
C ALA A 165 20.75 -14.07 0.94
N CYS A 166 21.23 -13.59 2.09
CA CYS A 166 20.43 -13.47 3.31
C CYS A 166 19.43 -12.31 3.22
N LEU A 167 19.83 -11.18 2.64
CA LEU A 167 18.97 -10.02 2.40
C LEU A 167 17.85 -10.38 1.42
N GLN A 168 18.18 -11.01 0.29
CA GLN A 168 17.19 -11.49 -0.66
C GLN A 168 16.19 -12.45 -0.01
N LYS A 169 16.66 -13.43 0.77
CA LYS A 169 15.77 -14.37 1.45
C LYS A 169 14.84 -13.65 2.42
N SER A 170 15.37 -12.78 3.26
CA SER A 170 14.60 -12.02 4.27
C SER A 170 13.57 -11.10 3.61
N ALA A 171 13.93 -10.42 2.53
CA ALA A 171 13.02 -9.59 1.74
C ALA A 171 11.88 -10.42 1.12
N LEU A 172 12.21 -11.58 0.53
CA LEU A 172 11.19 -12.47 -0.03
C LEU A 172 10.26 -13.05 1.04
N PHE A 173 10.76 -13.29 2.26
CA PHE A 173 9.91 -13.70 3.38
C PHE A 173 8.96 -12.59 3.84
N ALA A 174 9.42 -11.33 3.80
CA ALA A 174 8.58 -10.18 4.12
C ALA A 174 7.42 -9.96 3.12
N VAL A 175 7.51 -10.48 1.89
CA VAL A 175 6.42 -10.42 0.89
C VAL A 175 5.11 -10.98 1.44
N HIS A 176 5.15 -12.05 2.26
CA HIS A 176 3.94 -12.65 2.83
C HIS A 176 3.24 -11.77 3.89
N LYS A 177 3.92 -10.74 4.39
CA LYS A 177 3.36 -9.78 5.36
C LYS A 177 2.97 -8.47 4.68
N VAL A 178 3.80 -7.99 3.76
CA VAL A 178 3.59 -6.71 3.08
C VAL A 178 2.57 -6.84 1.95
N CYS A 179 2.65 -7.89 1.12
CA CYS A 179 1.72 -8.07 0.00
C CYS A 179 0.46 -8.82 0.46
N ILE A 180 -0.53 -8.05 0.92
CA ILE A 180 -1.81 -8.59 1.42
C ILE A 180 -2.76 -8.88 0.25
N THR A 181 -2.82 -7.98 -0.74
CA THR A 181 -3.71 -8.13 -1.90
C THR A 181 -2.96 -8.66 -3.13
N PRO A 182 -3.68 -9.29 -4.09
CA PRO A 182 -3.09 -9.68 -5.37
C PRO A 182 -2.49 -8.50 -6.14
N THR A 183 -3.12 -7.32 -6.04
CA THR A 183 -2.63 -6.10 -6.68
C THR A 183 -1.23 -5.75 -6.19
N ASP A 184 -0.98 -5.86 -4.88
CA ASP A 184 0.33 -5.60 -4.28
C ASP A 184 1.37 -6.61 -4.75
N LEU A 185 0.97 -7.88 -4.87
CA LEU A 185 1.83 -8.92 -5.43
C LEU A 185 2.18 -8.65 -6.90
N PHE A 186 1.21 -8.26 -7.72
CA PHE A 186 1.45 -7.93 -9.13
C PHE A 186 2.38 -6.72 -9.27
N LYS A 187 2.18 -5.65 -8.48
CA LYS A 187 3.05 -4.47 -8.41
C LYS A 187 4.46 -4.83 -7.95
N PHE A 188 4.59 -5.64 -6.91
CA PHE A 188 5.89 -6.11 -6.43
C PHE A 188 6.66 -6.86 -7.53
N ILE A 189 5.98 -7.71 -8.31
CA ILE A 189 6.59 -8.47 -9.40
C ILE A 189 6.98 -7.56 -10.57
N SER A 190 6.16 -6.55 -10.92
CA SER A 190 6.56 -5.55 -11.91
C SER A 190 7.79 -4.79 -11.47
N TYR A 191 7.87 -4.35 -10.20
CA TYR A 191 9.07 -3.67 -9.69
C TYR A 191 10.29 -4.59 -9.67
N CYS A 192 10.14 -5.86 -9.26
CA CYS A 192 11.23 -6.84 -9.32
C CYS A 192 11.77 -7.02 -10.75
N LYS A 193 10.91 -6.97 -11.77
CA LYS A 193 11.29 -7.05 -13.17
C LYS A 193 12.09 -5.83 -13.61
N VAL A 194 11.66 -4.62 -13.24
CA VAL A 194 12.38 -3.37 -13.56
C VAL A 194 13.75 -3.35 -12.87
N VAL A 195 13.79 -3.59 -11.55
CA VAL A 195 15.04 -3.65 -10.77
C VAL A 195 16.02 -4.68 -11.34
N SER A 196 15.52 -5.85 -11.78
CA SER A 196 16.37 -6.89 -12.38
C SER A 196 16.88 -6.53 -13.77
N ARG A 197 16.14 -5.71 -14.53
CA ARG A 197 16.57 -5.22 -15.84
C ARG A 197 17.65 -4.15 -15.72
N GLU A 198 17.51 -3.26 -14.75
CA GLU A 198 18.40 -2.10 -14.57
C GLU A 198 19.65 -2.42 -13.73
N SER A 199 19.51 -3.21 -12.66
CA SER A 199 20.62 -3.56 -11.75
C SER A 199 21.17 -4.98 -11.94
N GLY A 200 20.54 -5.79 -12.79
CA GLY A 200 20.90 -7.20 -12.97
C GLY A 200 22.26 -7.39 -13.60
N LEU A 201 23.01 -8.38 -13.10
CA LEU A 201 24.30 -8.78 -13.68
C LEU A 201 24.15 -9.49 -15.04
N LYS A 202 22.93 -9.95 -15.36
CA LYS A 202 22.57 -10.52 -16.66
C LYS A 202 21.82 -9.46 -17.45
N LYS A 203 22.28 -9.19 -18.68
CA LYS A 203 21.58 -8.34 -19.65
C LYS A 203 20.14 -8.83 -19.84
N ASP A 204 19.18 -7.94 -19.61
CA ASP A 204 17.74 -8.18 -19.72
C ASP A 204 17.21 -9.37 -18.88
N SER A 205 17.61 -9.46 -17.60
CA SER A 205 16.98 -10.44 -16.70
C SER A 205 15.50 -10.12 -16.45
N ASN A 206 14.64 -11.10 -16.69
CA ASN A 206 13.20 -11.03 -16.40
C ASN A 206 12.86 -11.15 -14.89
N GLY A 207 13.85 -11.29 -14.00
CA GLY A 207 13.61 -11.31 -12.55
C GLY A 207 13.17 -12.67 -11.95
N TRP A 208 12.86 -13.67 -12.78
CA TRP A 208 12.30 -14.96 -12.34
C TRP A 208 13.34 -15.98 -11.85
N GLY A 209 13.88 -15.74 -10.64
CA GLY A 209 14.78 -16.65 -9.93
C GLY A 209 14.07 -17.85 -9.26
N ARG A 210 14.83 -18.85 -8.78
CA ARG A 210 14.28 -19.97 -7.98
C ARG A 210 13.60 -19.48 -6.69
N ALA A 211 14.20 -18.49 -6.03
CA ALA A 211 13.68 -17.92 -4.79
C ALA A 211 12.36 -17.16 -5.00
N LEU A 212 12.26 -16.33 -6.04
CA LEU A 212 11.03 -15.61 -6.37
C LEU A 212 9.89 -16.58 -6.70
N ARG A 213 10.15 -17.61 -7.52
CA ARG A 213 9.16 -18.65 -7.82
C ARG A 213 8.64 -19.35 -6.57
N ALA A 214 9.54 -19.75 -5.67
CA ALA A 214 9.17 -20.40 -4.41
C ALA A 214 8.30 -19.49 -3.53
N THR A 215 8.61 -18.19 -3.49
CA THR A 215 7.86 -17.18 -2.72
C THR A 215 6.45 -16.99 -3.27
N VAL A 216 6.31 -16.82 -4.59
CA VAL A 216 4.99 -16.70 -5.25
C VAL A 216 4.14 -17.96 -5.03
N ILE A 217 4.73 -19.15 -5.19
CA ILE A 217 4.04 -20.42 -4.91
C ILE A 217 3.52 -20.46 -3.47
N LYS A 218 4.37 -20.12 -2.50
CA LYS A 218 4.02 -20.16 -1.09
C LYS A 218 2.95 -19.13 -0.72
N TRP A 219 2.93 -17.98 -1.41
CA TRP A 219 1.93 -16.94 -1.19
C TRP A 219 0.53 -17.46 -1.50
N TYR A 220 0.35 -18.19 -2.61
CA TYR A 220 -0.93 -18.81 -2.94
C TYR A 220 -1.33 -19.93 -1.97
N TYR A 221 -0.38 -20.77 -1.55
CA TYR A 221 -0.67 -21.88 -0.62
C TYR A 221 -0.88 -21.44 0.83
N ASN A 222 -0.48 -20.23 1.21
CA ASN A 222 -0.76 -19.65 2.52
C ASN A 222 -2.23 -19.24 2.71
N HIS A 223 -3.00 -19.12 1.63
CA HIS A 223 -4.43 -18.80 1.70
C HIS A 223 -5.28 -20.08 1.78
N THR A 224 -6.35 -20.02 2.58
CA THR A 224 -7.37 -21.07 2.58
C THR A 224 -8.06 -21.14 1.21
N PRO A 225 -8.57 -22.31 0.79
CA PRO A 225 -9.22 -22.47 -0.52
C PRO A 225 -10.33 -21.44 -0.76
N LYS A 226 -11.16 -21.17 0.26
CA LYS A 226 -12.24 -20.18 0.21
C LYS A 226 -11.72 -18.77 -0.07
N ARG A 227 -10.67 -18.36 0.66
CA ARG A 227 -10.07 -17.03 0.46
C ARG A 227 -9.40 -16.94 -0.90
N LEU A 228 -8.75 -18.02 -1.34
CA LEU A 228 -8.10 -18.09 -2.65
C LEU A 228 -9.11 -17.99 -3.80
N ALA A 229 -10.28 -18.62 -3.68
CA ALA A 229 -11.36 -18.51 -4.65
C ALA A 229 -11.80 -17.04 -4.83
N VAL A 230 -12.09 -16.34 -3.72
CA VAL A 230 -12.44 -14.90 -3.74
C VAL A 230 -11.32 -14.05 -4.37
N ILE A 231 -10.06 -14.32 -4.03
CA ILE A 231 -8.89 -13.61 -4.58
C ILE A 231 -8.86 -13.71 -6.11
N VAL A 232 -8.96 -14.93 -6.63
CA VAL A 232 -8.87 -15.22 -8.06
C VAL A 232 -10.04 -14.63 -8.84
N THR A 233 -11.25 -14.69 -8.29
CA THR A 233 -12.45 -14.20 -8.97
C THR A 233 -12.57 -12.68 -8.92
N LYS A 234 -12.16 -12.04 -7.81
CA LYS A 234 -12.23 -10.58 -7.62
C LYS A 234 -11.13 -9.84 -8.39
N TYR A 235 -9.89 -10.32 -8.32
CA TYR A 235 -8.71 -9.64 -8.88
C TYR A 235 -8.18 -10.32 -10.14
N ARG A 236 -9.06 -10.65 -11.10
CA ARG A 236 -8.73 -11.43 -12.32
C ARG A 236 -7.48 -10.94 -13.05
N HIS A 237 -7.35 -9.63 -13.24
CA HIS A 237 -6.20 -8.98 -13.86
C HIS A 237 -5.98 -7.59 -13.26
N ARG A 238 -4.73 -7.24 -12.94
CA ARG A 238 -4.31 -5.91 -12.48
C ARG A 238 -2.85 -5.69 -12.88
N VAL A 239 -2.45 -4.45 -13.15
CA VAL A 239 -1.06 -4.07 -13.42
C VAL A 239 -0.41 -4.97 -14.49
N SER A 240 -1.13 -5.19 -15.59
CA SER A 240 -0.72 -6.02 -16.73
C SER A 240 -0.42 -7.50 -16.43
N TYR A 241 -0.75 -7.99 -15.23
CA TYR A 241 -0.63 -9.38 -14.83
C TYR A 241 -1.99 -10.00 -14.53
N SER A 242 -2.13 -11.28 -14.86
CA SER A 242 -3.21 -12.14 -14.38
C SER A 242 -2.68 -13.22 -13.45
N HIS A 243 -3.58 -13.83 -12.67
CA HIS A 243 -3.24 -15.02 -11.88
C HIS A 243 -2.70 -16.16 -12.74
N ARG A 244 -3.21 -16.30 -13.98
CA ARG A 244 -2.74 -17.28 -14.96
C ARG A 244 -1.27 -17.05 -15.31
N ASP A 245 -0.87 -15.80 -15.53
CA ASP A 245 0.53 -15.47 -15.85
C ASP A 245 1.45 -15.84 -14.69
N LEU A 246 1.07 -15.51 -13.45
CA LEU A 246 1.85 -15.89 -12.27
C LEU A 246 1.94 -17.41 -12.09
N PHE A 247 0.87 -18.15 -12.39
CA PHE A 247 0.87 -19.60 -12.31
C PHE A 247 1.84 -20.20 -13.33
N CYS A 248 1.82 -19.70 -14.57
CA CYS A 248 2.73 -20.12 -15.62
C CYS A 248 4.20 -19.77 -15.31
N LEU A 249 4.47 -18.56 -14.84
CA LEU A 249 5.83 -18.08 -14.55
C LEU A 249 6.43 -18.70 -13.28
N SER A 250 5.60 -18.95 -12.27
CA SER A 250 6.04 -19.60 -11.04
C SER A 250 6.19 -21.13 -11.18
N HIS A 251 5.56 -21.73 -12.20
CA HIS A 251 5.36 -23.17 -12.31
C HIS A 251 4.70 -23.73 -11.05
N ILE A 252 3.61 -23.09 -10.63
CA ILE A 252 2.78 -23.64 -9.56
C ILE A 252 2.14 -24.92 -10.08
N HIS A 253 2.42 -26.00 -9.37
CA HIS A 253 1.80 -27.28 -9.60
C HIS A 253 1.29 -27.78 -8.24
N PRO A 254 0.23 -28.60 -8.24
CA PRO A 254 -0.16 -29.35 -7.05
C PRO A 254 1.00 -30.31 -6.71
N LYS A 255 1.92 -29.85 -5.86
CA LYS A 255 3.21 -30.53 -5.63
C LYS A 255 3.10 -31.49 -4.44
N GLN A 256 3.46 -32.73 -4.72
CA GLN A 256 3.68 -33.79 -3.71
C GLN A 256 4.87 -33.52 -2.76
N SER A 257 5.58 -32.39 -2.93
CA SER A 257 6.73 -32.01 -2.11
C SER A 257 6.38 -31.16 -0.89
N LEU A 258 5.09 -30.81 -0.70
CA LEU A 258 4.65 -30.14 0.52
C LEU A 258 4.69 -31.13 1.70
N PRO A 259 5.05 -30.69 2.92
CA PRO A 259 5.02 -31.54 4.10
C PRO A 259 3.65 -32.23 4.25
N PRO A 260 3.58 -33.48 4.74
CA PRO A 260 2.31 -34.19 4.96
C PRO A 260 1.34 -33.42 5.87
N GLU A 261 1.87 -32.58 6.76
CA GLU A 261 1.12 -31.75 7.72
C GLU A 261 0.55 -30.46 7.11
N HIS A 262 0.89 -30.12 5.86
CA HIS A 262 0.42 -28.89 5.22
C HIS A 262 -1.08 -28.96 4.94
N GLY A 263 -1.83 -27.88 5.24
CA GLY A 263 -3.28 -27.77 4.99
C GLY A 263 -3.72 -27.98 3.54
N TYR A 264 -2.78 -28.11 2.60
CA TYR A 264 -3.05 -28.47 1.21
C TYR A 264 -3.66 -29.87 1.09
N TRP A 265 -3.17 -30.83 1.88
CA TRP A 265 -3.62 -32.22 1.82
C TRP A 265 -5.05 -32.40 2.33
N GLN A 266 -5.52 -31.49 3.20
CA GLN A 266 -6.89 -31.48 3.70
C GLN A 266 -7.89 -31.02 2.64
N TYR A 267 -7.51 -30.06 1.78
CA TYR A 267 -8.38 -29.43 0.79
C TYR A 267 -7.91 -29.64 -0.65
N GLN A 268 -7.26 -30.77 -0.94
CA GLN A 268 -6.60 -31.02 -2.22
C GLN A 268 -7.53 -30.81 -3.43
N LYS A 269 -8.75 -31.32 -3.35
CA LYS A 269 -9.75 -31.21 -4.42
C LYS A 269 -10.12 -29.75 -4.72
N GLU A 270 -10.35 -28.96 -3.68
CA GLU A 270 -10.70 -27.53 -3.81
C GLU A 270 -9.57 -26.73 -4.46
N TYR A 271 -8.31 -26.96 -4.04
CA TYR A 271 -7.15 -26.32 -4.68
C TYR A 271 -6.99 -26.72 -6.15
N GLU A 272 -7.17 -28.00 -6.48
CA GLU A 272 -7.08 -28.50 -7.86
C GLU A 272 -8.18 -27.89 -8.75
N ASP A 273 -9.40 -27.73 -8.24
CA ASP A 273 -10.51 -27.09 -8.95
C ASP A 273 -10.24 -25.60 -9.18
N ILE A 274 -9.76 -24.87 -8.16
CA ILE A 274 -9.32 -23.46 -8.30
C ILE A 274 -8.24 -23.34 -9.37
N PHE A 275 -7.22 -24.20 -9.33
CA PHE A 275 -6.12 -24.16 -10.30
C PHE A 275 -6.58 -24.49 -11.71
N ARG A 276 -7.55 -25.41 -11.86
CA ARG A 276 -8.16 -25.73 -13.16
C ARG A 276 -8.91 -24.54 -13.74
N HIS A 277 -9.68 -23.83 -12.90
CA HIS A 277 -10.40 -22.62 -13.30
C HIS A 277 -9.42 -21.52 -13.75
N VAL A 278 -8.38 -21.22 -12.96
CA VAL A 278 -7.37 -20.18 -13.30
C VAL A 278 -6.62 -20.50 -14.60
N THR A 279 -6.27 -21.76 -14.82
CA THR A 279 -5.48 -22.19 -15.98
C THR A 279 -6.32 -22.40 -17.24
N GLY A 280 -7.65 -22.32 -17.14
CA GLY A 280 -8.58 -22.50 -18.26
C GLY A 280 -8.64 -23.93 -18.79
N GLY A 281 -8.46 -24.94 -17.92
CA GLY A 281 -8.40 -26.35 -18.33
C GLY A 281 -7.06 -26.72 -18.96
N TYR A 282 -6.02 -26.87 -18.14
CA TYR A 282 -4.69 -27.26 -18.60
C TYR A 282 -4.66 -28.71 -19.14
N ARG A 283 -4.57 -28.89 -20.47
CA ARG A 283 -4.32 -30.19 -21.17
C ARG A 283 -2.97 -30.86 -20.81
N GLY A 284 -2.19 -30.31 -19.90
CA GLY A 284 -0.91 -30.88 -19.46
C GLY A 284 -1.05 -32.11 -18.54
N GLY A 285 -2.19 -32.24 -17.85
CA GLY A 285 -2.44 -33.36 -16.93
C GLY A 285 -2.54 -34.72 -17.65
N GLU A 286 -3.04 -34.76 -18.88
CA GLU A 286 -3.14 -36.02 -19.65
C GLU A 286 -1.78 -36.60 -20.04
N LYS A 287 -0.75 -35.76 -20.20
CA LYS A 287 0.63 -36.22 -20.45
C LYS A 287 1.25 -36.80 -19.17
N GLU A 288 1.06 -36.16 -18.03
CA GLU A 288 1.58 -36.67 -16.75
C GLU A 288 0.81 -37.90 -16.25
N GLU A 289 -0.49 -38.02 -16.51
CA GLU A 289 -1.25 -39.23 -16.14
C GLU A 289 -0.88 -40.43 -17.02
N LYS A 290 -0.61 -40.20 -18.31
CA LYS A 290 -0.01 -41.21 -19.20
C LYS A 290 1.43 -41.56 -18.78
N GLU A 291 2.20 -40.59 -18.29
CA GLU A 291 3.55 -40.82 -17.77
C GLU A 291 3.54 -41.51 -16.39
N ARG A 292 2.50 -41.29 -15.58
CA ARG A 292 2.25 -41.96 -14.28
C ARG A 292 1.85 -43.42 -14.46
N LYS A 293 1.07 -43.75 -15.50
CA LYS A 293 0.79 -45.14 -15.91
C LYS A 293 2.07 -45.84 -16.40
N ARG A 294 2.85 -45.18 -17.28
CA ARG A 294 4.14 -45.70 -17.76
C ARG A 294 5.19 -45.89 -16.65
N ARG A 295 5.27 -45.00 -15.65
CA ARG A 295 6.24 -45.13 -14.54
C ARG A 295 5.87 -46.18 -13.50
N LYS A 296 4.57 -46.49 -13.33
CA LYS A 296 4.13 -47.60 -12.46
C LYS A 296 4.43 -48.98 -13.06
N GLU A 297 4.48 -49.08 -14.38
CA GLU A 297 4.78 -50.34 -15.08
C GLU A 297 6.30 -50.64 -15.18
N LEU A 298 7.18 -49.65 -14.94
CA LEU A 298 8.61 -49.71 -15.31
C LEU A 298 9.64 -49.54 -14.18
N SER A 299 9.35 -49.88 -12.92
CA SER A 299 10.40 -49.87 -11.87
C SER A 299 10.55 -51.16 -11.08
N PRO A 300 11.66 -51.91 -11.23
CA PRO A 300 12.15 -52.85 -10.24
C PRO A 300 12.88 -52.11 -9.10
N LYS A 301 12.67 -52.60 -7.87
CA LYS A 301 13.21 -52.05 -6.61
C LYS A 301 14.74 -51.87 -6.64
N ARG A 302 15.25 -50.66 -6.36
CA ARG A 302 16.64 -50.44 -5.91
C ARG A 302 16.67 -49.76 -4.55
N LYS A 303 17.29 -50.43 -3.58
CA LYS A 303 17.55 -49.97 -2.21
C LYS A 303 18.65 -48.90 -2.23
N SER A 304 18.44 -47.74 -1.59
CA SER A 304 19.50 -46.78 -1.30
C SER A 304 19.94 -46.92 0.17
N LYS A 305 21.26 -47.01 0.37
CA LYS A 305 21.91 -47.05 1.68
C LYS A 305 21.78 -45.66 2.34
N ARG A 306 21.17 -45.59 3.54
CA ARG A 306 21.27 -44.43 4.44
C ARG A 306 22.24 -44.74 5.58
N GLY A 307 23.08 -43.76 5.91
CA GLY A 307 23.95 -43.77 7.08
C GLY A 307 23.16 -43.86 8.38
N ARG A 308 23.75 -44.52 9.37
CA ARG A 308 23.17 -44.94 10.65
C ARG A 308 23.32 -43.78 11.65
N SER A 309 22.21 -43.28 12.21
CA SER A 309 22.19 -42.43 13.40
C SER A 309 21.52 -43.19 14.55
N ASP A 310 21.92 -42.89 15.79
CA ASP A 310 21.64 -43.69 16.99
C ASP A 310 20.13 -43.76 17.31
N PRO A 311 19.51 -44.97 17.44
CA PRO A 311 18.06 -45.12 17.59
C PRO A 311 17.48 -44.44 18.85
N GLU A 312 18.23 -44.44 19.96
CA GLU A 312 17.74 -43.89 21.23
C GLU A 312 17.55 -42.37 21.20
N GLU A 313 18.44 -41.64 20.52
CA GLU A 313 18.37 -40.18 20.45
C GLU A 313 17.18 -39.71 19.62
N THR A 314 16.88 -40.44 18.53
CA THR A 314 15.70 -40.18 17.68
C THR A 314 14.37 -40.47 18.37
N GLU A 315 14.34 -41.44 19.28
CA GLU A 315 13.13 -41.79 20.04
C GLU A 315 12.86 -40.79 21.18
N ARG A 316 13.91 -40.30 21.86
CA ARG A 316 13.79 -39.24 22.88
C ARG A 316 13.26 -37.94 22.31
N VAL A 317 13.73 -37.54 21.12
CA VAL A 317 13.24 -36.32 20.43
C VAL A 317 11.77 -36.47 20.02
N ARG A 318 11.33 -37.68 19.67
CA ARG A 318 9.92 -37.98 19.35
C ARG A 318 9.00 -37.82 20.56
N GLN A 319 9.41 -38.37 21.70
CA GLN A 319 8.63 -38.30 22.95
C GLN A 319 8.48 -36.86 23.44
N ILE A 320 9.55 -36.05 23.37
CA ILE A 320 9.51 -34.61 23.71
C ILE A 320 8.56 -33.84 22.79
N LEU A 321 8.52 -34.19 21.50
CA LEU A 321 7.61 -33.55 20.54
C LEU A 321 6.14 -33.88 20.81
N GLU A 322 5.86 -35.12 21.22
CA GLU A 322 4.51 -35.58 21.55
C GLU A 322 3.98 -34.88 22.81
N GLU A 323 4.83 -34.72 23.82
CA GLU A 323 4.49 -34.04 25.08
C GLU A 323 4.20 -32.53 24.86
N LEU A 324 4.97 -31.88 23.98
CA LEU A 324 4.77 -30.46 23.61
C LEU A 324 3.52 -30.24 22.76
N ASN A 325 3.14 -31.22 21.94
CA ASN A 325 1.92 -31.16 21.13
C ASN A 325 0.66 -31.35 21.98
N LEU A 326 0.71 -32.18 23.02
CA LEU A 326 -0.41 -32.40 23.93
C LEU A 326 -0.71 -31.15 24.77
N LYS A 327 0.33 -30.50 25.32
CA LYS A 327 0.19 -29.23 26.06
C LYS A 327 -0.40 -28.08 25.22
N ARG A 328 -0.05 -28.02 23.94
CA ARG A 328 -0.61 -27.02 22.99
C ARG A 328 -2.06 -27.30 22.58
N ALA A 329 -2.51 -28.56 22.65
CA ALA A 329 -3.90 -28.90 22.38
C ALA A 329 -4.81 -28.45 23.54
N GLU A 330 -4.35 -28.58 24.78
CA GLU A 330 -5.05 -28.11 25.97
C GLU A 330 -5.19 -26.58 25.99
N GLU A 331 -4.13 -25.84 25.63
CA GLU A 331 -4.15 -24.37 25.53
C GLU A 331 -5.09 -23.83 24.43
N ARG A 332 -5.28 -24.59 23.33
CA ARG A 332 -6.20 -24.21 22.23
C ARG A 332 -7.67 -24.33 22.58
N THR A 333 -8.02 -25.20 23.52
CA THR A 333 -9.42 -25.34 23.98
C THR A 333 -9.85 -24.22 24.93
N ALA A 334 -8.91 -23.47 25.51
CA ALA A 334 -9.19 -22.39 26.45
C ALA A 334 -9.46 -21.01 25.81
N SER A 335 -9.17 -20.82 24.50
CA SER A 335 -9.27 -19.51 23.83
C SER A 335 -10.36 -19.41 22.75
N ALA A 336 -11.16 -20.46 22.56
CA ALA A 336 -12.31 -20.45 21.65
C ALA A 336 -13.57 -19.93 22.39
N GLY A 337 -13.59 -18.63 22.66
CA GLY A 337 -14.77 -17.93 23.19
C GLY A 337 -14.89 -16.56 22.53
N VAL A 338 -16.11 -16.28 22.03
CA VAL A 338 -16.63 -15.06 21.40
C VAL A 338 -16.81 -15.17 19.87
N GLU A 339 -18.02 -15.59 19.51
CA GLU A 339 -18.63 -15.56 18.16
C GLU A 339 -19.10 -14.14 17.78
N GLY A 340 -19.10 -13.85 16.47
CA GLY A 340 -19.69 -12.64 15.90
C GLY A 340 -20.06 -12.80 14.42
N THR A 341 -21.32 -13.14 14.17
CA THR A 341 -22.07 -13.14 12.89
C THR A 341 -21.72 -14.21 11.83
N ALA A 342 -22.67 -15.14 11.65
CA ALA A 342 -22.60 -16.30 10.79
C ALA A 342 -22.66 -15.96 9.28
N ASN A 343 -21.60 -16.28 8.53
CA ASN A 343 -21.67 -16.51 7.08
C ASN A 343 -21.73 -18.04 6.83
N PRO A 344 -22.53 -18.53 5.86
CA PRO A 344 -22.64 -19.96 5.61
C PRO A 344 -21.31 -20.51 5.09
N VAL A 345 -20.89 -21.63 5.68
CA VAL A 345 -19.66 -22.36 5.35
C VAL A 345 -19.81 -22.98 3.96
N MET A 346 -19.59 -22.20 2.90
CA MET A 346 -19.67 -22.70 1.51
C MET A 346 -18.30 -23.24 1.05
N ASP A 347 -18.33 -24.32 0.27
CA ASP A 347 -17.17 -24.98 -0.35
C ASP A 347 -16.59 -24.11 -1.49
N ALA A 348 -15.27 -24.00 -1.61
CA ALA A 348 -14.60 -23.19 -2.63
C ALA A 348 -14.97 -23.63 -4.06
N THR A 349 -15.19 -24.94 -4.28
CA THR A 349 -15.62 -25.46 -5.58
C THR A 349 -17.01 -24.93 -5.96
N THR A 350 -17.94 -24.89 -4.99
CA THR A 350 -19.30 -24.34 -5.24
C THR A 350 -19.28 -22.85 -5.52
N TYR A 351 -18.39 -22.10 -4.88
CA TYR A 351 -18.22 -20.67 -5.11
C TYR A 351 -17.73 -20.37 -6.54
N ILE A 352 -16.76 -21.14 -7.04
CA ILE A 352 -16.27 -20.97 -8.42
C ILE A 352 -17.34 -21.34 -9.44
N GLN A 353 -18.08 -22.42 -9.22
CA GLN A 353 -19.18 -22.80 -10.11
C GLN A 353 -20.28 -21.73 -10.15
N ALA A 354 -20.60 -21.13 -8.99
CA ALA A 354 -21.53 -20.00 -8.91
C ALA A 354 -20.99 -18.77 -9.66
N PHE A 355 -19.68 -18.50 -9.58
CA PHE A 355 -19.04 -17.43 -10.34
C PHE A 355 -19.10 -17.68 -11.85
N ASP A 356 -18.78 -18.89 -12.31
CA ASP A 356 -18.86 -19.28 -13.71
C ASP A 356 -20.30 -19.16 -14.22
N ARG A 357 -21.30 -19.57 -13.41
CA ARG A 357 -22.72 -19.36 -13.71
C ARG A 357 -23.04 -17.88 -13.84
N LEU A 358 -22.65 -17.04 -12.88
CA LEU A 358 -22.89 -15.58 -12.90
C LEU A 358 -22.29 -14.93 -14.15
N GLN A 359 -21.11 -15.36 -14.60
CA GLN A 359 -20.47 -14.83 -15.82
C GLN A 359 -21.19 -15.25 -17.10
N SER A 360 -21.99 -16.32 -17.08
CA SER A 360 -22.75 -16.80 -18.24
C SER A 360 -24.16 -16.22 -18.35
N LEU A 361 -24.62 -15.49 -17.33
CA LEU A 361 -25.96 -14.92 -17.28
C LEU A 361 -26.10 -13.70 -18.20
N THR A 362 -27.26 -13.61 -18.85
CA THR A 362 -27.70 -12.49 -19.68
C THR A 362 -28.72 -11.63 -18.93
N PRO A 363 -29.05 -10.42 -19.44
CA PRO A 363 -30.06 -9.53 -18.82
C PRO A 363 -31.48 -10.12 -18.70
N GLU A 364 -31.75 -11.28 -19.30
CA GLU A 364 -33.04 -11.98 -19.19
C GLU A 364 -33.18 -12.73 -17.84
N ASN A 365 -32.06 -13.01 -17.15
CA ASN A 365 -32.02 -13.82 -15.92
C ASN A 365 -31.56 -13.01 -14.70
N ILE A 366 -32.19 -11.85 -14.47
CA ILE A 366 -31.80 -10.93 -13.39
C ILE A 366 -32.04 -11.53 -12.00
N ASP A 367 -33.16 -12.23 -11.79
CA ASP A 367 -33.49 -12.83 -10.49
C ASP A 367 -32.47 -13.88 -10.05
N ASP A 368 -32.00 -14.70 -10.99
CA ASP A 368 -30.93 -15.67 -10.78
C ASP A 368 -29.62 -14.96 -10.40
N ALA A 369 -29.30 -13.84 -11.03
CA ALA A 369 -28.12 -13.05 -10.69
C ALA A 369 -28.22 -12.47 -9.26
N VAL A 370 -29.39 -11.93 -8.88
CA VAL A 370 -29.65 -11.38 -7.54
C VAL A 370 -29.52 -12.47 -6.47
N MET A 371 -30.08 -13.65 -6.71
CA MET A 371 -29.96 -14.82 -5.83
C MET A 371 -28.50 -15.20 -5.60
N LEU A 372 -27.72 -15.31 -6.67
CA LEU A 372 -26.29 -15.65 -6.58
C LEU A 372 -25.50 -14.59 -5.81
N ILE A 373 -25.78 -13.30 -6.03
CA ILE A 373 -25.13 -12.19 -5.32
C ILE A 373 -25.40 -12.26 -3.82
N LEU A 374 -26.66 -12.46 -3.40
CA LEU A 374 -27.04 -12.49 -1.99
C LEU A 374 -26.50 -13.74 -1.27
N GLN A 375 -26.49 -14.88 -1.96
CA GLN A 375 -26.06 -16.16 -1.39
C GLN A 375 -24.53 -16.25 -1.25
N TYR A 376 -23.77 -15.86 -2.27
CA TYR A 376 -22.31 -16.01 -2.31
C TYR A 376 -21.55 -14.72 -1.92
N GLY A 377 -22.26 -13.59 -1.80
CA GLY A 377 -21.65 -12.31 -1.42
C GLY A 377 -20.78 -11.71 -2.53
N PHE A 378 -21.18 -11.87 -3.79
CA PHE A 378 -20.43 -11.32 -4.91
C PHE A 378 -20.41 -9.79 -4.88
N GLU A 379 -19.22 -9.22 -5.02
CA GLU A 379 -19.00 -7.77 -5.17
C GLU A 379 -19.15 -7.29 -6.63
N GLN A 380 -19.11 -5.97 -6.85
CA GLN A 380 -19.24 -5.33 -8.15
C GLN A 380 -18.27 -5.90 -9.20
N GLU A 381 -17.03 -6.26 -8.83
CA GLU A 381 -16.02 -6.79 -9.75
C GLU A 381 -16.37 -8.17 -10.32
N HIS A 382 -17.25 -8.90 -9.64
CA HIS A 382 -17.69 -10.23 -10.06
C HIS A 382 -18.84 -10.19 -11.06
N VAL A 383 -19.55 -9.06 -11.16
CA VAL A 383 -20.76 -8.94 -11.97
C VAL A 383 -20.40 -8.48 -13.39
N PRO A 384 -20.87 -9.19 -14.44
CA PRO A 384 -20.76 -8.75 -15.83
C PRO A 384 -21.28 -7.31 -16.06
N GLN A 385 -20.64 -6.56 -16.96
CA GLN A 385 -20.99 -5.16 -17.21
C GLN A 385 -22.44 -4.98 -17.69
N GLU A 386 -22.96 -5.96 -18.43
CA GLU A 386 -24.32 -5.99 -18.97
C GLU A 386 -25.37 -6.01 -17.85
N LEU A 387 -25.11 -6.76 -16.77
CA LEU A 387 -26.01 -6.85 -15.62
C LEU A 387 -25.95 -5.62 -14.71
N LEU A 388 -24.86 -4.84 -14.77
CA LEU A 388 -24.68 -3.61 -13.99
C LEU A 388 -25.53 -2.42 -14.51
N ILE A 389 -26.48 -2.67 -15.42
CA ILE A 389 -27.49 -1.71 -15.88
C ILE A 389 -28.79 -1.87 -15.06
N SER A 390 -29.08 -3.07 -14.53
CA SER A 390 -30.32 -3.36 -13.80
C SER A 390 -30.32 -2.77 -12.38
N LYS A 391 -31.46 -2.22 -11.96
CA LYS A 391 -31.67 -1.68 -10.60
C LYS A 391 -31.71 -2.77 -9.54
N GLU A 392 -32.27 -3.93 -9.84
CA GLU A 392 -32.43 -5.06 -8.93
C GLU A 392 -31.05 -5.61 -8.51
N VAL A 393 -30.12 -5.69 -9.47
CA VAL A 393 -28.73 -6.11 -9.23
C VAL A 393 -28.01 -5.12 -8.31
N TRP A 394 -28.15 -3.81 -8.54
CA TRP A 394 -27.53 -2.79 -7.69
C TRP A 394 -28.13 -2.78 -6.27
N GLY A 395 -29.44 -2.99 -6.13
CA GLY A 395 -30.09 -3.15 -4.82
C GLY A 395 -29.55 -4.35 -4.03
N ALA A 396 -29.27 -5.47 -4.70
CA ALA A 396 -28.66 -6.63 -4.07
C ALA A 396 -27.21 -6.38 -3.63
N LEU A 397 -26.42 -5.69 -4.47
CA LEU A 397 -25.02 -5.34 -4.19
C LEU A 397 -24.91 -4.36 -3.01
N LEU A 398 -25.82 -3.39 -2.90
CA LEU A 398 -25.78 -2.33 -1.88
C LEU A 398 -25.75 -2.88 -0.45
N ARG A 399 -26.42 -4.01 -0.20
CA ARG A 399 -26.51 -4.63 1.14
C ARG A 399 -25.16 -5.03 1.75
N ARG A 400 -24.15 -5.30 0.91
CA ARG A 400 -22.81 -5.73 1.36
C ARG A 400 -21.69 -4.83 0.84
N MET A 401 -22.04 -3.68 0.27
CA MET A 401 -21.08 -2.78 -0.35
C MET A 401 -20.33 -1.97 0.72
N SER A 402 -19.02 -1.77 0.53
CA SER A 402 -18.23 -0.88 1.39
C SER A 402 -18.58 0.58 1.16
N LEU A 403 -18.44 1.43 2.18
CA LEU A 403 -18.68 2.87 2.10
C LEU A 403 -17.85 3.53 0.99
N SER A 404 -16.58 3.16 0.84
CA SER A 404 -15.74 3.69 -0.25
C SER A 404 -16.32 3.37 -1.64
N THR A 405 -16.94 2.20 -1.79
CA THR A 405 -17.56 1.76 -3.06
C THR A 405 -18.91 2.43 -3.26
N ILE A 406 -19.68 2.65 -2.18
CA ILE A 406 -20.93 3.42 -2.21
C ILE A 406 -20.63 4.85 -2.69
N LEU A 407 -19.73 5.58 -2.02
CA LEU A 407 -19.38 6.97 -2.36
C LEU A 407 -18.95 7.16 -3.82
N LYS A 408 -18.24 6.18 -4.40
CA LYS A 408 -17.80 6.22 -5.80
C LYS A 408 -18.92 5.94 -6.80
N ASN A 409 -19.91 5.13 -6.42
CA ASN A 409 -20.97 4.66 -7.33
C ASN A 409 -22.34 5.33 -7.09
N MET A 410 -22.48 6.21 -6.10
CA MET A 410 -23.74 6.89 -5.77
C MET A 410 -24.38 7.62 -6.96
N GLY A 411 -23.59 8.33 -7.77
CA GLY A 411 -24.10 8.97 -8.98
C GLY A 411 -24.62 7.97 -10.01
N LYS A 412 -23.96 6.81 -10.13
CA LYS A 412 -24.44 5.71 -10.99
C LYS A 412 -25.74 5.12 -10.48
N MET A 413 -25.84 4.85 -9.17
CA MET A 413 -27.05 4.29 -8.57
C MET A 413 -28.25 5.24 -8.70
N SER A 414 -28.01 6.54 -8.54
CA SER A 414 -29.06 7.56 -8.74
C SER A 414 -29.47 7.70 -10.21
N GLY A 415 -28.54 7.57 -11.15
CA GLY A 415 -28.85 7.61 -12.59
C GLY A 415 -29.53 6.34 -13.14
N ILE A 416 -29.62 5.27 -12.35
CA ILE A 416 -30.38 4.03 -12.67
C ILE A 416 -31.76 4.06 -11.96
N ASP A 417 -32.12 5.17 -11.33
CA ASP A 417 -33.35 5.33 -10.55
C ASP A 417 -33.49 4.26 -9.45
N LEU A 418 -32.37 3.84 -8.85
CA LEU A 418 -32.39 2.89 -7.72
C LEU A 418 -33.03 3.49 -6.47
N PHE A 419 -32.93 4.81 -6.34
CA PHE A 419 -33.34 5.57 -5.17
C PHE A 419 -34.71 6.24 -5.36
N GLU A 420 -35.65 5.54 -6.00
CA GLU A 420 -37.06 5.95 -5.97
C GLU A 420 -37.58 5.87 -4.52
N GLU A 421 -38.37 6.88 -4.09
CA GLU A 421 -38.89 6.95 -2.71
C GLU A 421 -39.86 5.79 -2.42
N GLY A 422 -39.32 4.68 -1.92
CA GLY A 422 -40.09 3.59 -1.35
C GLY A 422 -40.36 3.82 0.15
N VAL A 423 -41.61 3.63 0.59
CA VAL A 423 -42.03 3.77 2.01
C VAL A 423 -41.47 2.65 2.93
N SER A 424 -40.60 1.77 2.42
CA SER A 424 -40.11 0.60 3.15
C SER A 424 -38.87 0.91 4.02
N VAL A 425 -38.75 0.22 5.15
CA VAL A 425 -37.60 0.30 6.08
C VAL A 425 -36.30 -0.24 5.45
N ASP A 426 -36.43 -1.09 4.42
CA ASP A 426 -35.33 -1.66 3.63
C ASP A 426 -35.06 -0.90 2.33
N ASP A 427 -35.54 0.34 2.24
CA ASP A 427 -35.30 1.19 1.08
C ASP A 427 -33.79 1.47 0.87
N PRO A 428 -33.29 1.44 -0.39
CA PRO A 428 -31.89 1.72 -0.69
C PRO A 428 -31.38 3.06 -0.15
N VAL A 429 -32.22 4.11 -0.09
CA VAL A 429 -31.83 5.42 0.46
C VAL A 429 -31.60 5.30 1.96
N SER A 430 -32.53 4.67 2.68
CA SER A 430 -32.43 4.47 4.13
C SER A 430 -31.20 3.65 4.51
N LEU A 431 -30.84 2.65 3.70
CA LEU A 431 -29.62 1.87 3.91
C LEU A 431 -28.35 2.70 3.74
N VAL A 432 -28.28 3.54 2.70
CA VAL A 432 -27.14 4.46 2.50
C VAL A 432 -27.03 5.45 3.65
N VAL A 433 -28.14 6.07 4.07
CA VAL A 433 -28.16 7.02 5.19
C VAL A 433 -27.72 6.36 6.49
N ARG A 434 -28.20 5.15 6.79
CA ARG A 434 -27.78 4.38 7.97
C ARG A 434 -26.29 4.07 7.95
N THR A 435 -25.76 3.72 6.79
CA THR A 435 -24.34 3.38 6.64
C THR A 435 -23.46 4.62 6.77
N LEU A 436 -23.88 5.78 6.24
CA LEU A 436 -23.17 7.07 6.38
C LEU A 436 -23.23 7.63 7.82
N ALA A 437 -24.25 7.27 8.59
CA ALA A 437 -24.37 7.67 9.99
C ALA A 437 -23.51 6.81 10.95
N ASP A 438 -23.03 5.65 10.48
CA ASP A 438 -22.28 4.68 11.26
C ASP A 438 -20.81 5.12 11.42
N VAL A 439 -20.50 5.70 12.57
CA VAL A 439 -19.17 6.23 12.86
C VAL A 439 -18.12 5.11 12.92
N GLU A 440 -18.44 3.95 13.47
CA GLU A 440 -17.47 2.85 13.58
C GLU A 440 -17.01 2.37 12.21
N LYS A 441 -17.93 2.20 11.26
CA LYS A 441 -17.60 1.83 9.88
C LYS A 441 -16.80 2.89 9.13
N LEU A 442 -17.10 4.17 9.35
CA LEU A 442 -16.32 5.27 8.76
C LEU A 442 -14.85 5.20 9.19
N TRP A 443 -14.59 4.82 10.44
CA TRP A 443 -13.26 4.69 11.00
C TRP A 443 -12.57 3.40 10.55
N GLU A 444 -13.28 2.27 10.52
CA GLU A 444 -12.76 0.99 10.02
C GLU A 444 -12.32 1.07 8.54
N GLU A 445 -13.09 1.77 7.71
CA GLU A 445 -12.73 2.00 6.30
C GLU A 445 -11.73 3.15 6.09
N GLY A 446 -11.33 3.87 7.15
CA GLY A 446 -10.37 4.98 7.08
C GLY A 446 -10.85 6.15 6.22
N ILE A 447 -12.15 6.47 6.29
CA ILE A 447 -12.76 7.51 5.45
C ILE A 447 -12.49 8.89 6.05
N ASN A 448 -11.80 9.72 5.26
CA ASN A 448 -11.43 11.07 5.63
C ASN A 448 -12.47 12.12 5.18
N PRO A 449 -12.57 13.26 5.88
CA PRO A 449 -13.56 14.30 5.57
C PRO A 449 -13.44 14.84 4.15
N LEU A 450 -12.22 14.87 3.59
CA LEU A 450 -11.98 15.24 2.19
C LEU A 450 -12.65 14.29 1.19
N THR A 451 -12.65 12.98 1.48
CA THR A 451 -13.29 11.99 0.61
C THR A 451 -14.80 12.20 0.57
N ILE A 452 -15.40 12.53 1.72
CA ILE A 452 -16.83 12.84 1.82
C ILE A 452 -17.14 14.15 1.12
N LEU A 453 -16.32 15.18 1.29
CA LEU A 453 -16.51 16.47 0.62
C LEU A 453 -16.48 16.32 -0.91
N ILE A 454 -15.48 15.62 -1.44
CA ILE A 454 -15.38 15.34 -2.88
C ILE A 454 -16.59 14.53 -3.38
N ALA A 455 -17.02 13.52 -2.62
CA ALA A 455 -18.19 12.74 -2.96
C ALA A 455 -19.48 13.58 -2.94
N LYS A 456 -19.63 14.45 -1.93
CA LYS A 456 -20.76 15.37 -1.76
C LYS A 456 -20.88 16.32 -2.94
N THR A 457 -19.82 17.07 -3.27
CA THR A 457 -19.89 18.05 -4.38
C THR A 457 -20.14 17.36 -5.72
N ASN A 458 -19.51 16.21 -5.96
CA ASN A 458 -19.73 15.44 -7.18
C ASN A 458 -21.18 14.95 -7.26
N TYR A 459 -21.77 14.51 -6.14
CA TYR A 459 -23.16 14.07 -6.08
C TYR A 459 -24.13 15.24 -6.29
N GLU A 460 -23.89 16.39 -5.65
CA GLU A 460 -24.66 17.64 -5.79
C GLU A 460 -24.65 18.18 -7.22
N HIS A 461 -23.55 18.01 -7.95
CA HIS A 461 -23.43 18.47 -9.32
C HIS A 461 -24.42 17.77 -10.27
N GLY A 462 -24.86 16.55 -9.95
CA GLY A 462 -25.84 15.81 -10.75
C GLY A 462 -25.34 15.30 -12.10
N HIS A 463 -24.03 15.44 -12.38
CA HIS A 463 -23.43 15.04 -13.67
C HIS A 463 -22.03 14.44 -13.51
N GLU A 464 -21.79 13.29 -14.15
CA GLU A 464 -20.46 12.65 -14.21
C GLU A 464 -19.77 12.99 -15.54
N MET A 465 -18.81 13.92 -15.48
CA MET A 465 -18.03 14.39 -16.64
C MET A 465 -17.33 13.25 -17.42
N LYS A 466 -16.85 12.19 -16.75
CA LYS A 466 -16.09 11.10 -17.38
C LYS A 466 -16.93 10.12 -18.19
N ARG A 467 -18.20 9.93 -17.80
CA ARG A 467 -19.10 8.90 -18.39
C ARG A 467 -20.39 9.49 -18.93
N ASN A 468 -20.54 10.81 -18.87
CA ASN A 468 -21.69 11.58 -19.31
C ASN A 468 -23.02 11.07 -18.73
N ARG A 469 -23.03 10.72 -17.44
CA ARG A 469 -24.24 10.31 -16.71
C ARG A 469 -24.86 11.52 -16.03
N ILE A 470 -26.18 11.59 -16.05
CA ILE A 470 -26.96 12.63 -15.39
C ILE A 470 -27.83 11.94 -14.32
N TRP A 471 -27.93 12.55 -13.13
CA TRP A 471 -28.84 12.11 -12.08
C TRP A 471 -29.39 13.32 -11.32
N GLN A 472 -30.51 13.11 -10.62
CA GLN A 472 -31.04 14.10 -9.69
C GLN A 472 -30.53 13.83 -8.27
N PRO A 473 -29.88 14.80 -7.60
CA PRO A 473 -29.41 14.62 -6.23
C PRO A 473 -30.57 14.50 -5.23
N ILE A 474 -30.45 13.55 -4.29
CA ILE A 474 -31.46 13.33 -3.25
C ILE A 474 -31.08 14.07 -1.97
N ASN A 475 -31.99 14.91 -1.46
CA ASN A 475 -31.78 15.76 -0.29
C ASN A 475 -31.44 14.96 1.00
N MET A 476 -32.06 13.79 1.19
CA MET A 476 -31.79 12.93 2.35
C MET A 476 -30.33 12.45 2.37
N ILE A 477 -29.82 12.06 1.20
CA ILE A 477 -28.44 11.61 1.03
C ILE A 477 -27.46 12.77 1.23
N GLN A 478 -27.75 13.95 0.67
CA GLN A 478 -26.93 15.14 0.89
C GLN A 478 -26.82 15.51 2.36
N THR A 479 -27.95 15.49 3.08
CA THR A 479 -27.98 15.77 4.53
C THR A 479 -27.20 14.72 5.32
N ALA A 480 -27.23 13.45 4.89
CA ALA A 480 -26.44 12.38 5.50
C ALA A 480 -24.94 12.57 5.24
N LEU A 481 -24.53 12.97 4.03
CA LEU A 481 -23.14 13.29 3.70
C LEU A 481 -22.64 14.48 4.52
N ASP A 482 -23.47 15.50 4.74
CA ASP A 482 -23.11 16.63 5.61
C ASP A 482 -22.83 16.18 7.04
N LYS A 483 -23.69 15.32 7.61
CA LYS A 483 -23.47 14.75 8.95
C LYS A 483 -22.21 13.88 8.99
N ALA A 484 -22.01 13.03 7.98
CA ALA A 484 -20.85 12.17 7.86
C ALA A 484 -19.54 12.99 7.77
N PHE A 485 -19.56 14.12 7.04
CA PHE A 485 -18.43 15.04 6.96
C PHE A 485 -17.99 15.51 8.34
N TYR A 486 -18.90 16.00 9.17
CA TYR A 486 -18.58 16.47 10.54
C TYR A 486 -18.17 15.31 11.47
N ASN A 487 -18.77 14.12 11.32
CA ASN A 487 -18.39 12.94 12.10
C ASN A 487 -16.95 12.49 11.82
N CYS A 488 -16.48 12.65 10.59
CA CYS A 488 -15.11 12.31 10.18
C CYS A 488 -14.06 13.37 10.57
N MET A 489 -14.45 14.54 11.10
CA MET A 489 -13.47 15.59 11.44
C MET A 489 -12.53 15.18 12.56
N ASN A 490 -13.00 14.33 13.48
CA ASN A 490 -12.22 13.81 14.60
C ASN A 490 -11.43 12.54 14.26
N ALA A 491 -11.39 12.12 12.99
CA ALA A 491 -10.77 10.86 12.59
C ALA A 491 -9.23 10.84 12.75
N VAL A 492 -8.60 11.99 12.99
CA VAL A 492 -7.15 12.14 13.07
C VAL A 492 -6.76 12.43 14.52
N GLY A 493 -5.73 11.73 15.01
CA GLY A 493 -5.23 11.92 16.38
C GLY A 493 -4.67 13.32 16.61
N MET A 494 -4.74 13.78 17.86
CA MET A 494 -4.16 15.06 18.30
C MET A 494 -2.63 14.97 18.36
N THR A 495 -1.94 15.99 17.86
CA THR A 495 -0.47 16.11 17.98
C THR A 495 -0.04 17.05 19.10
N ASN A 496 -0.95 17.92 19.60
CA ASN A 496 -0.70 18.92 20.64
C ASN A 496 0.48 19.86 20.32
N ARG A 497 0.69 20.15 19.04
CA ARG A 497 1.67 21.12 18.56
C ARG A 497 1.01 22.47 18.28
N ARG A 498 1.82 23.53 18.18
CA ARG A 498 1.34 24.87 17.83
C ARG A 498 1.37 25.04 16.33
N TYR A 499 0.19 25.19 15.73
CA TYR A 499 0.01 25.28 14.29
C TYR A 499 -0.24 26.71 13.84
N LEU A 500 0.38 27.08 12.72
CA LEU A 500 -0.01 28.25 11.95
C LEU A 500 -0.43 27.80 10.56
N ILE A 501 -1.70 28.00 10.23
CA ILE A 501 -2.29 27.65 8.94
C ILE A 501 -2.47 28.93 8.14
N ALA A 502 -1.70 29.06 7.08
CA ALA A 502 -1.81 30.14 6.12
C ALA A 502 -2.60 29.64 4.90
N VAL A 503 -3.74 30.27 4.62
CA VAL A 503 -4.62 29.95 3.50
C VAL A 503 -4.50 31.00 2.42
N ASP A 504 -4.18 30.55 1.22
CA ASP A 504 -4.23 31.37 0.02
C ASP A 504 -5.69 31.76 -0.29
N ILE A 505 -5.91 33.06 -0.40
CA ILE A 505 -7.23 33.66 -0.68
C ILE A 505 -7.22 34.40 -2.02
N SER A 506 -6.26 34.10 -2.91
CA SER A 506 -6.18 34.67 -4.25
C SER A 506 -7.30 34.17 -5.19
N ASP A 507 -7.53 34.89 -6.30
CA ASP A 507 -8.57 34.56 -7.28
C ASP A 507 -8.39 33.15 -7.87
N SER A 508 -7.15 32.67 -7.94
CA SER A 508 -6.83 31.37 -8.52
C SER A 508 -7.29 30.20 -7.64
N MET A 509 -7.54 30.45 -6.35
CA MET A 509 -8.11 29.47 -5.42
C MET A 509 -9.60 29.14 -5.69
N ASP A 510 -10.31 29.96 -6.46
CA ASP A 510 -11.67 29.63 -6.93
C ASP A 510 -11.67 28.70 -8.17
N SER A 511 -10.48 28.32 -8.67
CA SER A 511 -10.36 27.30 -9.71
C SER A 511 -10.78 25.91 -9.20
N PHE A 512 -11.36 25.11 -10.10
CA PHE A 512 -11.75 23.73 -9.79
C PHE A 512 -10.55 22.79 -9.88
N MET A 513 -10.45 21.87 -8.92
CA MET A 513 -9.43 20.82 -8.94
C MET A 513 -9.68 19.87 -10.13
N GLN A 514 -8.62 19.55 -10.89
CA GLN A 514 -8.70 18.72 -12.08
C GLN A 514 -9.46 17.41 -11.85
N GLY A 515 -10.49 17.17 -12.67
CA GLY A 515 -11.29 15.94 -12.62
C GLY A 515 -12.27 15.83 -11.46
N THR A 516 -12.48 16.91 -10.71
CA THR A 516 -13.50 17.03 -9.65
C THR A 516 -14.28 18.34 -9.79
N THR A 517 -15.39 18.45 -9.08
CA THR A 517 -16.26 19.64 -9.06
C THR A 517 -15.97 20.57 -7.87
N VAL A 518 -14.96 20.25 -7.06
CA VAL A 518 -14.62 21.01 -5.84
C VAL A 518 -13.67 22.16 -6.19
N ALA A 519 -13.93 23.35 -5.65
CA ALA A 519 -13.02 24.49 -5.75
C ALA A 519 -11.85 24.36 -4.76
N CYS A 520 -10.67 24.88 -5.10
CA CYS A 520 -9.49 24.78 -4.23
C CYS A 520 -9.71 25.46 -2.86
N SER A 521 -10.43 26.59 -2.84
CA SER A 521 -10.82 27.30 -1.62
C SER A 521 -11.67 26.44 -0.66
N GLN A 522 -12.56 25.58 -1.19
CA GLN A 522 -13.36 24.64 -0.39
C GLN A 522 -12.51 23.58 0.28
N ILE A 523 -11.48 23.10 -0.41
CA ILE A 523 -10.59 22.07 0.14
C ILE A 523 -9.68 22.70 1.19
N ALA A 524 -9.16 23.90 0.93
CA ALA A 524 -8.34 24.61 1.91
C ALA A 524 -9.13 24.90 3.19
N ALA A 525 -10.38 25.32 3.08
CA ALA A 525 -11.28 25.52 4.22
C ALA A 525 -11.53 24.20 4.98
N ALA A 526 -11.80 23.09 4.28
CA ALA A 526 -12.06 21.80 4.90
C ALA A 526 -10.82 21.23 5.62
N LEU A 527 -9.63 21.36 5.02
CA LEU A 527 -8.36 21.00 5.65
C LEU A 527 -8.12 21.82 6.92
N SER A 528 -8.31 23.14 6.83
CA SER A 528 -8.12 24.05 7.97
C SER A 528 -9.09 23.72 9.10
N MET A 529 -10.36 23.46 8.76
CA MET A 529 -11.37 23.04 9.73
C MET A 529 -10.99 21.73 10.42
N ALA A 530 -10.44 20.74 9.70
CA ALA A 530 -9.99 19.48 10.30
C ALA A 530 -8.90 19.70 11.35
N PHE A 531 -7.95 20.62 11.12
CA PHE A 531 -6.93 20.96 12.10
C PHE A 531 -7.47 21.76 13.28
N ILE A 532 -8.36 22.74 13.04
CA ILE A 532 -8.98 23.55 14.11
C ILE A 532 -9.83 22.70 15.06
N CYS A 533 -10.50 21.67 14.55
CA CYS A 533 -11.28 20.74 15.35
C CYS A 533 -10.41 19.82 16.21
N ASN A 534 -9.27 19.35 15.68
CA ASN A 534 -8.42 18.36 16.35
C ASN A 534 -7.33 18.97 17.25
N GLU A 535 -6.81 20.15 16.92
CA GLU A 535 -5.71 20.77 17.63
C GLU A 535 -6.17 21.95 18.50
N ASN A 536 -5.49 22.16 19.62
CA ASN A 536 -5.87 23.19 20.60
C ASN A 536 -5.27 24.57 20.31
N ASP A 537 -4.10 24.63 19.68
CA ASP A 537 -3.40 25.88 19.39
C ASP A 537 -3.18 26.02 17.89
N VAL A 538 -4.13 26.66 17.22
CA VAL A 538 -4.15 26.86 15.77
C VAL A 538 -4.40 28.33 15.47
N ILE A 539 -3.44 28.97 14.79
CA ILE A 539 -3.56 30.33 14.27
C ILE A 539 -3.85 30.24 12.78
N THR A 540 -4.96 30.81 12.34
CA THR A 540 -5.36 30.83 10.93
C THR A 540 -5.20 32.22 10.32
N LEU A 541 -4.42 32.28 9.24
CA LEU A 541 -4.14 33.50 8.49
C LEU A 541 -4.57 33.32 7.03
N GLY A 542 -5.16 34.35 6.45
CA GLY A 542 -5.36 34.47 5.01
C GLY A 542 -4.20 35.26 4.41
N PHE A 543 -3.66 34.82 3.29
CA PHE A 543 -2.58 35.55 2.61
C PHE A 543 -2.86 35.77 1.12
N ALA A 544 -2.60 36.99 0.68
CA ALA A 544 -2.53 37.44 -0.71
C ALA A 544 -1.46 38.56 -0.78
N ASP A 545 -1.80 39.76 -1.28
CA ASP A 545 -0.92 40.95 -1.20
C ASP A 545 -0.76 41.50 0.23
N PHE A 546 -1.54 40.99 1.21
CA PHE A 546 -1.42 41.26 2.65
C PHE A 546 -1.69 39.98 3.46
N LEU A 547 -1.27 39.98 4.72
CA LEU A 547 -1.66 38.95 5.69
C LEU A 547 -2.81 39.46 6.53
N MET A 548 -3.81 38.62 6.76
CA MET A 548 -4.91 38.93 7.66
C MET A 548 -5.28 37.74 8.53
N PRO A 549 -5.70 37.95 9.78
CA PRO A 549 -6.27 36.88 10.59
C PRO A 549 -7.61 36.43 10.00
N LEU A 550 -7.81 35.11 9.91
CA LEU A 550 -9.09 34.51 9.63
C LEU A 550 -9.71 34.11 10.96
N GLU A 551 -10.82 34.74 11.36
CA GLU A 551 -11.53 34.45 12.62
C GLU A 551 -12.33 33.14 12.53
N TRP A 552 -11.69 32.06 12.10
CA TRP A 552 -12.29 30.74 12.04
C TRP A 552 -12.35 30.10 13.41
N ASN A 553 -13.49 29.48 13.71
CA ASN A 553 -13.70 28.81 14.99
C ASN A 553 -14.31 27.41 14.79
N ARG A 554 -14.28 26.61 15.86
CA ARG A 554 -14.80 25.23 15.88
C ARG A 554 -16.32 25.14 15.71
N ASN A 555 -17.05 26.23 15.96
CA ASN A 555 -18.52 26.26 15.92
C ASN A 555 -19.06 26.70 14.56
N MET A 556 -18.19 27.15 13.66
CA MET A 556 -18.55 27.62 12.33
C MET A 556 -18.71 26.45 11.36
N GLY A 557 -19.76 26.49 10.53
CA GLY A 557 -19.98 25.50 9.48
C GLY A 557 -19.14 25.77 8.22
N LEU A 558 -19.03 24.80 7.31
CA LEU A 558 -18.21 24.91 6.09
C LEU A 558 -18.60 26.12 5.22
N GLY A 559 -19.90 26.42 5.12
CA GLY A 559 -20.40 27.59 4.38
C GLY A 559 -19.94 28.93 4.98
N GLN A 560 -19.79 29.00 6.31
CA GLN A 560 -19.32 30.21 7.00
C GLN A 560 -17.81 30.41 6.81
N TYR A 561 -17.02 29.33 6.81
CA TYR A 561 -15.59 29.38 6.47
C TYR A 561 -15.38 29.95 5.07
N LEU A 562 -16.16 29.46 4.10
CA LEU A 562 -16.12 29.93 2.71
C LEU A 562 -16.57 31.38 2.55
N ALA A 563 -17.64 31.77 3.24
CA ALA A 563 -18.10 33.16 3.23
C ALA A 563 -17.03 34.10 3.79
N ALA A 564 -16.41 33.73 4.92
CA ALA A 564 -15.33 34.49 5.54
C ALA A 564 -14.10 34.61 4.62
N ALA A 565 -13.74 33.53 3.90
CA ALA A 565 -12.64 33.56 2.93
C ALA A 565 -12.94 34.45 1.71
N LYS A 566 -14.19 34.49 1.24
CA LYS A 566 -14.61 35.25 0.04
C LYS A 566 -14.83 36.74 0.24
N MET A 567 -14.93 37.23 1.48
CA MET A 567 -15.14 38.66 1.75
C MET A 567 -13.89 39.54 1.52
N VAL A 568 -12.81 38.98 0.96
CA VAL A 568 -11.49 39.62 0.92
C VAL A 568 -11.08 39.92 -0.52
N LYS A 569 -10.56 41.12 -0.76
CA LYS A 569 -10.09 41.56 -2.09
C LYS A 569 -8.74 40.92 -2.46
N TYR A 570 -8.66 40.46 -3.69
CA TYR A 570 -7.61 39.62 -4.24
C TYR A 570 -6.31 40.36 -4.58
N GLY A 571 -5.20 39.62 -4.50
CA GLY A 571 -3.83 40.08 -4.73
C GLY A 571 -2.90 38.91 -5.09
N LYS A 572 -1.62 39.18 -5.41
CA LYS A 572 -0.63 38.14 -5.75
C LYS A 572 -0.11 37.41 -4.50
N THR A 573 0.28 36.15 -4.66
CA THR A 573 0.60 35.20 -3.58
C THR A 573 2.08 35.22 -3.17
N ASP A 574 2.38 35.38 -1.88
CA ASP A 574 3.73 35.23 -1.33
C ASP A 574 3.74 34.26 -0.14
N CYS A 575 4.25 33.06 -0.37
CA CYS A 575 4.28 31.95 0.57
C CYS A 575 5.31 32.10 1.70
N ALA A 576 6.24 33.06 1.63
CA ALA A 576 7.25 33.29 2.67
C ALA A 576 6.73 34.16 3.83
N ARG A 577 5.66 34.93 3.60
CA ARG A 577 5.14 35.92 4.56
C ARG A 577 4.66 35.35 5.89
N PRO A 578 3.99 34.18 5.97
CA PRO A 578 3.52 33.65 7.26
C PRO A 578 4.65 33.47 8.27
N MET A 579 5.82 33.03 7.81
CA MET A 579 7.01 32.85 8.63
C MET A 579 7.58 34.19 9.08
N VAL A 580 7.70 35.17 8.16
CA VAL A 580 8.19 36.51 8.48
C VAL A 580 7.29 37.21 9.50
N TRP A 581 5.97 37.10 9.34
CA TRP A 581 4.99 37.64 10.27
C TRP A 581 5.11 37.02 11.66
N ALA A 582 5.33 35.70 11.76
CA ALA A 582 5.56 35.04 13.05
C ALA A 582 6.82 35.57 13.75
N ILE A 583 7.89 35.89 13.01
CA ILE A 583 9.09 36.54 13.55
C ILE A 583 8.76 37.95 14.05
N GLU A 584 8.05 38.74 13.24
CA GLU A 584 7.70 40.13 13.58
C GLU A 584 6.80 40.24 14.82
N GLN A 585 5.87 39.30 14.97
CA GLN A 585 4.97 39.25 16.13
C GLN A 585 5.57 38.51 17.34
N GLY A 586 6.73 37.86 17.18
CA GLY A 586 7.34 37.05 18.24
C GLY A 586 6.51 35.83 18.65
N ILE A 587 5.76 35.25 17.70
CA ILE A 587 4.89 34.09 17.96
C ILE A 587 5.66 32.80 17.72
N TYR A 588 5.63 31.92 18.72
CA TYR A 588 6.26 30.61 18.65
C TYR A 588 5.31 29.57 18.04
N VAL A 589 5.65 29.13 16.84
CA VAL A 589 4.96 28.11 16.05
C VAL A 589 5.88 26.90 15.86
N ASP A 590 5.32 25.69 15.98
CA ASP A 590 6.03 24.43 15.74
C ASP A 590 5.82 23.93 14.30
N VAL A 591 4.62 24.12 13.74
CA VAL A 591 4.26 23.65 12.39
C VAL A 591 3.59 24.77 11.58
N PHE A 592 4.19 25.12 10.45
CA PHE A 592 3.61 26.01 9.45
C PHE A 592 2.95 25.18 8.35
N ILE A 593 1.67 25.41 8.07
CA ILE A 593 0.93 24.82 6.94
C ILE A 593 0.53 25.93 6.00
N VAL A 594 1.00 25.88 4.75
CA VAL A 594 0.65 26.85 3.69
C VAL A 594 -0.21 26.14 2.65
N LEU A 595 -1.47 26.56 2.49
CA LEU A 595 -2.42 26.01 1.53
C LEU A 595 -2.49 26.95 0.31
N THR A 596 -2.19 26.45 -0.88
CA THR A 596 -2.20 27.22 -2.14
C THR A 596 -2.66 26.32 -3.30
N ASP A 597 -3.02 26.88 -4.45
CA ASP A 597 -3.47 26.12 -5.61
C ASP A 597 -2.29 25.52 -6.41
N SER A 598 -1.25 26.31 -6.67
CA SER A 598 0.03 25.96 -7.32
C SER A 598 0.85 27.20 -7.70
N ASP A 599 0.27 28.40 -7.64
CA ASP A 599 0.92 29.61 -8.14
C ASP A 599 1.78 30.25 -7.05
N ILE A 600 3.01 29.76 -6.91
CA ILE A 600 3.97 30.33 -5.95
C ILE A 600 4.77 31.41 -6.65
N SER A 601 4.31 32.67 -6.53
CA SER A 601 5.08 33.80 -7.02
C SER A 601 6.20 34.15 -6.02
N ILE A 602 7.45 33.82 -6.38
CA ILE A 602 8.63 34.21 -5.58
C ILE A 602 8.89 35.69 -5.83
N LYS A 603 8.33 36.56 -5.00
CA LYS A 603 8.60 38.01 -5.07
C LYS A 603 9.70 38.47 -4.13
N SER A 604 9.70 37.99 -2.88
CA SER A 604 10.55 38.52 -1.80
C SER A 604 11.66 37.54 -1.40
N MET A 605 11.28 36.34 -0.97
CA MET A 605 12.17 35.32 -0.43
C MET A 605 11.61 33.92 -0.73
N LYS A 606 12.46 32.91 -0.86
CA LYS A 606 11.98 31.52 -0.99
C LYS A 606 11.40 31.06 0.36
N PRO A 607 10.33 30.25 0.37
CA PRO A 607 9.79 29.68 1.61
C PRO A 607 10.83 28.88 2.43
N SER A 608 11.77 28.20 1.74
CA SER A 608 12.91 27.50 2.34
C SER A 608 13.80 28.45 3.16
N ASP A 609 14.10 29.62 2.62
CA ASP A 609 15.00 30.57 3.26
C ASP A 609 14.26 31.28 4.41
N ALA A 610 12.96 31.51 4.26
CA ALA A 610 12.10 32.12 5.28
C ALA A 610 11.94 31.22 6.52
N ILE A 611 11.77 29.90 6.35
CA ILE A 611 11.70 28.99 7.50
C ILE A 611 13.07 28.87 8.18
N GLN A 612 14.17 28.83 7.43
CA GLN A 612 15.51 28.84 8.02
C GLN A 612 15.76 30.10 8.85
N LEU A 613 15.34 31.27 8.35
CA LEU A 613 15.42 32.53 9.07
C LEU A 613 14.60 32.50 10.37
N TYR A 614 13.38 31.94 10.32
CA TYR A 614 12.54 31.77 11.51
C TYR A 614 13.22 30.88 12.56
N ARG A 615 13.76 29.72 12.15
CA ARG A 615 14.47 28.79 13.05
C ARG A 615 15.66 29.47 13.74
N GLN A 616 16.43 30.27 12.99
CA GLN A 616 17.59 30.99 13.51
C GLN A 616 17.21 32.11 14.48
N ARG A 617 16.21 32.93 14.14
CA ARG A 617 15.82 34.09 14.97
C ARG A 617 15.02 33.72 16.21
N MET A 618 14.15 32.72 16.10
CA MET A 618 13.27 32.31 17.20
C MET A 618 13.87 31.20 18.07
N GLY A 619 15.03 30.64 17.69
CA GLY A 619 15.69 29.56 18.43
C GLY A 619 14.95 28.23 18.36
N MET A 620 14.21 27.98 17.28
CA MET A 620 13.33 26.81 17.09
C MET A 620 13.85 25.93 15.94
N PRO A 621 14.90 25.10 16.15
CA PRO A 621 15.50 24.31 15.06
C PRO A 621 14.58 23.25 14.46
N ASP A 622 13.58 22.80 15.23
CA ASP A 622 12.64 21.74 14.84
C ASP A 622 11.33 22.25 14.23
N ALA A 623 11.23 23.57 13.94
CA ALA A 623 10.04 24.12 13.31
C ALA A 623 9.85 23.56 11.88
N LYS A 624 8.66 23.05 11.59
CA LYS A 624 8.34 22.35 10.35
C LYS A 624 7.56 23.23 9.38
N LEU A 625 7.81 23.04 8.09
CA LEU A 625 7.10 23.71 7.01
C LEU A 625 6.41 22.69 6.11
N ILE A 626 5.10 22.81 5.96
CA ILE A 626 4.27 21.99 5.07
C ILE A 626 3.63 22.92 4.05
N ILE A 627 3.90 22.73 2.76
CA ILE A 627 3.27 23.46 1.68
C ILE A 627 2.34 22.51 0.94
N ILE A 628 1.05 22.83 0.83
CA ILE A 628 0.06 22.02 0.14
C ILE A 628 -0.39 22.79 -1.11
N GLY A 629 0.12 22.36 -2.25
CA GLY A 629 -0.38 22.74 -3.57
C GLY A 629 -1.56 21.84 -3.92
N ILE A 630 -2.76 22.42 -3.95
CA ILE A 630 -4.02 21.69 -4.17
C ILE A 630 -4.11 21.12 -5.60
N THR A 631 -3.47 21.74 -6.58
CA THR A 631 -3.44 21.27 -7.97
C THR A 631 -2.14 20.53 -8.30
N ASP A 632 -2.22 19.59 -9.25
CA ASP A 632 -1.15 18.64 -9.62
C ASP A 632 -0.04 19.28 -10.51
N LYS A 633 0.52 20.44 -10.15
CA LYS A 633 1.67 21.03 -10.86
C LYS A 633 3.00 20.66 -10.19
N GLU A 634 4.04 20.41 -11.00
CA GLU A 634 5.37 19.96 -10.57
C GLU A 634 6.01 20.94 -9.57
N GLY A 635 6.20 20.47 -8.34
CA GLY A 635 6.63 21.28 -7.20
C GLY A 635 8.15 21.50 -7.17
N SER A 636 8.64 22.55 -7.83
CA SER A 636 10.04 23.01 -7.76
C SER A 636 10.39 23.76 -6.45
N LEU A 637 9.63 23.55 -5.38
CA LEU A 637 9.69 24.37 -4.15
C LEU A 637 10.21 23.62 -2.93
N ALA A 638 10.27 22.30 -2.98
CA ALA A 638 10.85 21.51 -1.90
C ALA A 638 12.37 21.68 -1.90
N ASP A 639 12.95 21.95 -0.73
CA ASP A 639 14.38 21.80 -0.54
C ASP A 639 14.66 20.34 -0.13
N PRO A 640 15.28 19.52 -1.01
CA PRO A 640 15.55 18.11 -0.70
C PRO A 640 16.57 17.92 0.42
N THR A 641 17.24 18.99 0.85
CA THR A 641 18.21 18.95 1.96
C THR A 641 17.58 19.22 3.32
N ASP A 642 16.34 19.73 3.38
CA ASP A 642 15.66 20.02 4.65
C ASP A 642 14.70 18.88 5.08
N PRO A 643 15.03 18.10 6.13
CA PRO A 643 14.14 17.07 6.63
C PRO A 643 12.84 17.64 7.23
N ASN A 644 12.84 18.88 7.70
CA ASN A 644 11.70 19.53 8.34
C ASN A 644 10.80 20.29 7.34
N MET A 645 11.01 20.10 6.03
CA MET A 645 10.15 20.63 4.97
C MET A 645 9.43 19.50 4.22
N LEU A 646 8.13 19.68 3.97
CA LEU A 646 7.27 18.78 3.20
C LEU A 646 6.46 19.60 2.20
N VAL A 647 6.44 19.19 0.93
CA VAL A 647 5.56 19.75 -0.09
C VAL A 647 4.57 18.68 -0.51
N ILE A 648 3.27 18.96 -0.49
CA ILE A 648 2.21 18.08 -0.95
C ILE A 648 1.65 18.68 -2.25
N CYS A 649 1.61 17.89 -3.31
CA CYS A 649 1.08 18.23 -4.62
C CYS A 649 -0.18 17.40 -4.89
N GLY A 650 -1.32 18.06 -5.05
CA GLY A 650 -2.63 17.44 -5.24
C GLY A 650 -3.33 17.04 -3.93
N ILE A 651 -4.53 16.46 -4.07
CA ILE A 651 -5.33 15.98 -2.94
C ILE A 651 -5.71 14.51 -3.07
N ASN A 652 -5.55 13.77 -1.97
CA ASN A 652 -6.08 12.42 -1.82
C ASN A 652 -6.63 12.21 -0.39
N SER A 653 -7.20 11.03 -0.15
CA SER A 653 -7.75 10.66 1.15
C SER A 653 -6.68 10.67 2.26
N SER A 654 -5.42 10.39 1.97
CA SER A 654 -4.42 10.08 2.99
C SER A 654 -3.64 11.30 3.52
N ILE A 655 -3.88 12.51 2.99
CA ILE A 655 -3.08 13.71 3.32
C ILE A 655 -3.05 14.02 4.81
N LEU A 656 -4.19 13.95 5.51
CA LEU A 656 -4.23 14.29 6.93
C LEU A 656 -3.35 13.33 7.76
N GLN A 657 -3.33 12.05 7.38
CA GLN A 657 -2.45 11.06 8.00
C GLN A 657 -0.98 11.33 7.69
N VAL A 658 -0.64 11.68 6.43
CA VAL A 658 0.73 12.08 6.06
C VAL A 658 1.21 13.27 6.90
N ILE A 659 0.36 14.29 7.09
CA ILE A 659 0.70 15.47 7.89
C ILE A 659 0.89 15.08 9.35
N HIS A 660 -0.02 14.29 9.91
CA HIS A 660 0.08 13.80 11.29
C HIS A 660 1.40 13.03 11.51
N ASP A 661 1.71 12.08 10.62
CA ASP A 661 2.91 11.25 10.70
C ASP A 661 4.19 12.08 10.53
N PHE A 662 4.19 13.05 9.62
CA PHE A 662 5.30 13.98 9.43
C PHE A 662 5.53 14.87 10.66
N VAL A 663 4.47 15.31 11.32
CA VAL A 663 4.59 16.15 12.54
C VAL A 663 5.08 15.35 13.74
N LEU A 664 4.73 14.07 13.87
CA LEU A 664 5.15 13.24 15.01
C LEU A 664 6.52 12.56 14.84
N HIS A 665 6.92 12.24 13.61
CA HIS A 665 7.94 11.22 13.40
C HIS A 665 9.11 11.57 12.48
N VAL A 666 9.13 12.78 11.95
CA VAL A 666 10.31 13.42 11.35
C VAL A 666 10.78 14.50 12.31
#